data_AF-A0A4S2AR25-F1
#
_entry.id   AF-A0A4S2AR25-F1
#
_cell.length_a   1.000
_cell.length_b   1.000
_cell.length_c   1.000
_cell.angle_alpha   90.00
_cell.angle_beta   90.00
_cell.angle_gamma   90.00
#
_symmetry.space_group_name_H-M   'P 1'
#
loop_
_entity.id
_entity.type
_entity.pdbx_description
1 polymer ?
#
loop_
_entity_poly.entity_id
_entity_poly.type
_entity_poly.pdbx_seq_one_letter_code
_entity_poly.pdbx_strand_id
1 'polypeptide(L)'
;MAKRQKTTRFSIQAYDNAHYRTTEQYARAVDALFDVATREISQAATRGKIDPEKPFSFDDYPKIKGVMQDVTTQLADRLTTTIETGSKKQWLFACKKNDGFIASIMDTSRLSKARLNKMQDRNLDALQAFQGRKVEGMNLSERVWKYVGQYREQMETALDAGLGEGRSAQQLARDVKQNLKDPNRLFRRVRDKRGNLVLSKAARAFHPGRGVYRSSVKNAQRLTRSEINMAYRESDWQRWQSLDFVVGYEVVRSNHEPLCDCDICARLVGRYPKTFKFIGWHPQCMCYAIPILMDEETFDDNELGDLKAALRGTTYKHKQAANTVTDVPDSFKEWVKDHIEAQKKWASTPYFIRDNFKNGDLSKGLKIALPTIQQVDVLAAYRSQIEEARANATKWGLSVQLNMLELRVTNKDIAGLQSTLATIKSKTAQMEKMDADIRAKCRDWGLNTYILDSAMNTHDSKQILKAIADLEDRCVAAEKEYKDYIKQAGQAIKDANKAKIDAIDVTNDLAAVLGDKREWLLAKSNIKKRLNDLLAKIDAKKPQSSVSRLMPDELKTKSAYLNGEDYTFAKDFFDLIDPNKPIRLEILDSDTGSYSSFIGDLVHIAGKKRGKLSPWECKAVIYHEYGHCIDAQRDLWKDPKLIAMRDAQIKKLKKKGEYTLYERKWNHESGGWYYERTKQTITMVEYIDKRLIALSEKISWMNDDVFAKRGITKHDVLEQIGSTRDTIKSLVVKYGFGHSTAYFRKIRMKETEYLAHAFENAFLGNRVFQKYLPDIYAEMVAYIRALKPITNK
;
A
#
# COMPACT_ATOMS: atom_id res chain seq x y z
N MET A 1 -12.45 47.50 22.68
CA MET A 1 -12.12 46.42 23.63
C MET A 1 -11.43 45.28 22.88
N ALA A 2 -10.10 45.17 22.96
CA ALA A 2 -9.39 44.05 22.35
C ALA A 2 -9.64 42.78 23.18
N LYS A 3 -10.18 41.72 22.53
CA LYS A 3 -10.29 40.39 23.14
C LYS A 3 -8.88 39.92 23.50
N ARG A 4 -8.52 39.96 24.79
CA ARG A 4 -7.38 39.22 25.35
C ARG A 4 -7.54 37.76 24.95
N GLN A 5 -6.75 37.29 23.98
CA GLN A 5 -6.54 35.86 23.79
C GLN A 5 -5.96 35.32 25.09
N LYS A 6 -6.68 34.42 25.76
CA LYS A 6 -6.15 33.67 26.90
C LYS A 6 -5.02 32.77 26.39
N THR A 7 -3.78 33.23 26.49
CA THR A 7 -2.61 32.36 26.45
C THR A 7 -2.76 31.35 27.58
N THR A 8 -3.13 30.12 27.24
CA THR A 8 -3.19 29.02 28.20
C THR A 8 -1.77 28.69 28.63
N ARG A 9 -1.34 29.23 29.78
CA ARG A 9 -0.04 28.91 30.39
C ARG A 9 0.02 27.40 30.67
N PHE A 10 1.14 26.77 30.33
CA PHE A 10 1.40 25.36 30.64
C PHE A 10 1.32 25.13 32.16
N SER A 11 0.72 24.01 32.59
CA SER A 11 0.57 23.66 34.00
C SER A 11 0.68 22.15 34.20
N ILE A 12 1.73 21.72 34.92
CA ILE A 12 1.94 20.31 35.28
C ILE A 12 0.74 19.77 36.07
N GLN A 13 0.25 20.54 37.04
CA GLN A 13 -0.90 20.18 37.87
C GLN A 13 -2.18 19.95 37.06
N ALA A 14 -2.40 20.72 35.97
CA ALA A 14 -3.55 20.50 35.10
C ALA A 14 -3.48 19.14 34.37
N TYR A 15 -2.29 18.74 33.93
CA TYR A 15 -2.08 17.41 33.33
C TYR A 15 -2.23 16.29 34.35
N ASP A 16 -1.71 16.46 35.57
CA ASP A 16 -1.87 15.47 36.65
C ASP A 16 -3.34 15.29 37.04
N ASN A 17 -4.11 16.38 37.13
CA ASN A 17 -5.55 16.32 37.38
C ASN A 17 -6.31 15.59 36.26
N ALA A 18 -5.92 15.78 35.00
CA ALA A 18 -6.48 15.03 33.88
C ALA A 18 -6.11 13.54 33.95
N HIS A 19 -4.86 13.23 34.28
CA HIS A 19 -4.38 11.87 34.50
C HIS A 19 -5.20 11.13 35.57
N TYR A 20 -5.47 11.78 36.72
CA TYR A 20 -6.27 11.18 37.79
C TYR A 20 -7.71 10.89 37.35
N ARG A 21 -8.36 11.82 36.65
CA ARG A 21 -9.71 11.61 36.10
C ARG A 21 -9.75 10.42 35.14
N THR A 22 -8.75 10.30 34.26
CA THR A 22 -8.68 9.17 33.32
C THR A 22 -8.36 7.86 34.02
N THR A 23 -7.51 7.87 35.05
CA THR A 23 -7.20 6.68 35.85
C THR A 23 -8.45 6.17 36.58
N GLU A 24 -9.31 7.06 37.08
CA GLU A 24 -10.62 6.69 37.63
C GLU A 24 -11.58 6.11 36.58
N GLN A 25 -11.54 6.58 35.33
CA GLN A 25 -12.33 5.99 34.25
C GLN A 25 -11.92 4.53 33.98
N TYR A 26 -10.62 4.22 33.99
CA TYR A 26 -10.16 2.84 33.88
C TYR A 26 -10.59 1.98 35.07
N ALA A 27 -10.54 2.52 36.30
CA ALA A 27 -11.04 1.79 37.48
C ALA A 27 -12.56 1.50 37.40
N ARG A 28 -13.35 2.42 36.83
CA ARG A 28 -14.79 2.18 36.54
C ARG A 28 -15.00 1.15 35.43
N ALA A 29 -14.17 1.16 34.40
CA ALA A 29 -14.21 0.15 33.34
C ALA A 29 -13.96 -1.25 33.92
N VAL A 30 -13.00 -1.37 34.84
CA VAL A 30 -12.76 -2.62 35.58
C VAL A 30 -13.99 -3.04 36.39
N ASP A 31 -14.64 -2.13 37.12
CA ASP A 31 -15.89 -2.43 37.84
C ASP A 31 -16.97 -3.02 36.90
N ALA A 32 -17.12 -2.43 35.71
CA ALA A 32 -18.06 -2.90 34.70
C ALA A 32 -17.72 -4.31 34.16
N LEU A 33 -16.44 -4.65 34.02
CA LEU A 33 -16.02 -6.00 33.61
C LEU A 33 -16.45 -7.05 34.64
N PHE A 34 -16.25 -6.76 35.93
CA PHE A 34 -16.70 -7.63 37.02
C PHE A 34 -18.23 -7.73 37.09
N ASP A 35 -18.95 -6.64 36.84
CA ASP A 35 -20.42 -6.65 36.80
C ASP A 35 -20.96 -7.57 35.69
N VAL A 36 -20.36 -7.51 34.49
CA VAL A 36 -20.74 -8.37 33.36
C VAL A 36 -20.47 -9.84 33.69
N ALA A 37 -19.27 -10.15 34.18
CA ALA A 37 -18.89 -11.50 34.59
C ALA A 37 -19.84 -12.06 35.66
N THR A 38 -20.17 -11.24 36.66
CA THR A 38 -21.06 -11.64 37.76
C THR A 38 -22.45 -11.99 37.28
N ARG A 39 -22.99 -11.19 36.35
CA ARG A 39 -24.31 -11.42 35.76
C ARG A 39 -24.35 -12.72 34.96
N GLU A 40 -23.34 -12.98 34.13
CA GLU A 40 -23.28 -14.19 33.29
C GLU A 40 -23.18 -15.46 34.12
N ILE A 41 -22.29 -15.47 35.12
CA ILE A 41 -22.13 -16.62 36.02
C ILE A 41 -23.40 -16.84 36.86
N SER A 42 -24.02 -15.77 37.38
CA SER A 42 -25.26 -15.88 38.17
C SER A 42 -26.42 -16.43 37.33
N GLN A 43 -26.53 -16.01 36.06
CA GLN A 43 -27.54 -16.54 35.14
C GLN A 43 -27.32 -18.03 34.84
N ALA A 44 -26.07 -18.44 34.61
CA ALA A 44 -25.74 -19.85 34.41
C ALA A 44 -26.08 -20.69 35.64
N ALA A 45 -25.79 -20.18 36.84
CA ALA A 45 -26.10 -20.87 38.09
C ALA A 45 -27.61 -21.07 38.29
N THR A 46 -28.42 -20.02 38.13
CA THR A 46 -29.89 -20.13 38.31
C THR A 46 -30.62 -21.00 37.31
N ARG A 47 -30.05 -21.25 36.12
CA ARG A 47 -30.61 -22.18 35.14
C ARG A 47 -30.22 -23.63 35.42
N GLY A 48 -29.21 -23.85 36.26
CA GLY A 48 -28.79 -25.18 36.68
C GLY A 48 -29.77 -25.76 37.70
N LYS A 49 -29.97 -27.08 37.64
CA LYS A 49 -30.59 -27.82 38.75
C LYS A 49 -29.53 -27.97 39.84
N ILE A 50 -29.60 -27.11 40.86
CA ILE A 50 -28.66 -27.08 41.98
C ILE A 50 -29.36 -27.70 43.19
N ASP A 51 -28.63 -28.53 43.93
CA ASP A 51 -29.10 -29.10 45.18
C ASP A 51 -29.00 -28.05 46.32
N PRO A 52 -30.12 -27.60 46.90
CA PRO A 52 -30.11 -26.60 47.96
C PRO A 52 -29.63 -27.15 49.31
N GLU A 53 -29.54 -28.47 49.49
CA GLU A 53 -29.15 -29.12 50.74
C GLU A 53 -27.62 -29.31 50.88
N LYS A 54 -26.85 -28.99 49.84
CA LYS A 54 -25.38 -29.10 49.81
C LYS A 54 -24.73 -27.74 49.53
N PRO A 55 -23.60 -27.40 50.20
CA PRO A 55 -22.84 -26.19 49.88
C PRO A 55 -22.45 -26.13 48.41
N PHE A 56 -22.68 -24.99 47.77
CA PHE A 56 -22.38 -24.80 46.35
C PHE A 56 -20.86 -24.74 46.10
N SER A 57 -20.38 -25.59 45.21
CA SER A 57 -19.04 -25.51 44.61
C SER A 57 -19.15 -25.61 43.10
N PHE A 58 -18.35 -24.86 42.34
CA PHE A 58 -18.34 -25.03 40.89
C PHE A 58 -17.90 -26.45 40.49
N ASP A 59 -17.07 -27.11 41.29
CA ASP A 59 -16.57 -28.45 40.99
C ASP A 59 -17.66 -29.53 40.96
N ASP A 60 -18.76 -29.32 41.71
CA ASP A 60 -19.92 -30.22 41.72
C ASP A 60 -20.80 -30.09 40.46
N TYR A 61 -20.63 -29.01 39.67
CA TYR A 61 -21.51 -28.70 38.55
C TYR A 61 -20.70 -28.42 37.26
N PRO A 62 -20.29 -29.46 36.50
CA PRO A 62 -19.38 -29.32 35.35
C PRO A 62 -19.83 -28.31 34.29
N LYS A 63 -21.13 -28.22 34.02
CA LYS A 63 -21.68 -27.25 33.05
C LYS A 63 -21.54 -25.80 33.53
N ILE A 64 -21.81 -25.54 34.81
CA ILE A 64 -21.69 -24.20 35.40
C ILE A 64 -20.20 -23.84 35.54
N LYS A 65 -19.37 -24.82 35.91
CA LYS A 65 -17.90 -24.67 35.96
C LYS A 65 -17.32 -24.24 34.62
N GLY A 66 -17.74 -24.85 33.52
CA GLY A 66 -17.29 -24.46 32.18
C GLY A 66 -17.59 -22.99 31.88
N VAL A 67 -18.83 -22.55 32.13
CA VAL A 67 -19.20 -21.13 31.95
C VAL A 67 -18.38 -20.21 32.85
N MET A 68 -18.17 -20.58 34.12
CA MET A 68 -17.37 -19.79 35.04
C MET A 68 -15.90 -19.69 34.57
N GLN A 69 -15.30 -20.78 34.11
CA GLN A 69 -13.93 -20.80 33.60
C GLN A 69 -13.79 -19.91 32.36
N ASP A 70 -14.73 -19.98 31.43
CA ASP A 70 -14.73 -19.15 30.23
C ASP A 70 -14.88 -17.66 30.57
N VAL A 71 -15.84 -17.32 31.45
CA VAL A 71 -16.10 -15.94 31.86
C VAL A 71 -14.92 -15.36 32.66
N THR A 72 -14.31 -16.15 33.55
CA THR A 72 -13.15 -15.71 34.35
C THR A 72 -11.89 -15.55 33.50
N THR A 73 -11.69 -16.39 32.49
CA THR A 73 -10.62 -16.22 31.49
C THR A 73 -10.82 -14.93 30.70
N GLN A 74 -12.03 -14.70 30.17
CA GLN A 74 -12.35 -13.46 29.46
C GLN A 74 -12.20 -12.21 30.34
N LEU A 75 -12.56 -12.31 31.62
CA LEU A 75 -12.38 -11.24 32.59
C LEU A 75 -10.88 -10.94 32.81
N ALA A 76 -10.06 -11.98 32.99
CA ALA A 76 -8.61 -11.83 33.14
C ALA A 76 -7.98 -11.16 31.92
N ASP A 77 -8.31 -11.62 30.72
CA ASP A 77 -7.78 -11.07 29.46
C ASP A 77 -8.19 -9.61 29.26
N ARG A 78 -9.46 -9.29 29.48
CA ARG A 78 -9.97 -7.91 29.36
C ARG A 78 -9.38 -6.99 30.42
N LEU A 79 -9.16 -7.48 31.64
CA LEU A 79 -8.55 -6.72 32.73
C LEU A 79 -7.08 -6.41 32.42
N THR A 80 -6.30 -7.41 32.01
CA THR A 80 -4.90 -7.24 31.55
C THR A 80 -4.84 -6.23 30.40
N THR A 81 -5.67 -6.40 29.38
CA THR A 81 -5.75 -5.50 28.22
C THR A 81 -6.08 -4.06 28.64
N THR A 82 -7.00 -3.88 29.60
CA THR A 82 -7.38 -2.56 30.11
C THR A 82 -6.22 -1.88 30.82
N ILE A 83 -5.45 -2.61 31.63
CA ILE A 83 -4.28 -2.09 32.35
C ILE A 83 -3.13 -1.77 31.38
N GLU A 84 -2.84 -2.64 30.42
CA GLU A 84 -1.82 -2.43 29.38
C GLU A 84 -2.17 -1.25 28.47
N THR A 85 -3.42 -1.16 28.04
CA THR A 85 -3.91 -0.03 27.24
C THR A 85 -3.87 1.27 28.03
N GLY A 86 -4.31 1.24 29.29
CA GLY A 86 -4.29 2.39 30.18
C GLY A 86 -2.88 2.89 30.46
N SER A 87 -1.97 1.98 30.78
CA SER A 87 -0.55 2.30 31.01
C SER A 87 0.10 2.90 29.77
N LYS A 88 -0.10 2.30 28.59
CA LYS A 88 0.41 2.85 27.32
C LYS A 88 -0.16 4.24 27.01
N LYS A 89 -1.48 4.43 27.17
CA LYS A 89 -2.12 5.73 26.89
C LYS A 89 -1.64 6.80 27.86
N GLN A 90 -1.49 6.48 29.14
CA GLN A 90 -1.00 7.44 30.13
C GLN A 90 0.50 7.71 30.00
N TRP A 91 1.30 6.71 29.60
CA TRP A 91 2.71 6.93 29.21
C TRP A 91 2.82 7.96 28.09
N LEU A 92 2.08 7.77 27.00
CA LEU A 92 2.07 8.74 25.88
C LEU A 92 1.50 10.11 26.29
N PHE A 93 0.55 10.14 27.23
CA PHE A 93 0.03 11.39 27.79
C PHE A 93 1.09 12.13 28.63
N ALA A 94 1.93 11.41 29.38
CA ALA A 94 3.11 11.98 30.04
C ALA A 94 4.14 12.47 29.02
N CYS A 95 4.41 11.74 27.92
CA CYS A 95 5.25 12.26 26.83
C CYS A 95 4.70 13.59 26.29
N LYS A 96 3.39 13.66 26.01
CA LYS A 96 2.73 14.90 25.56
C LYS A 96 2.84 16.03 26.59
N LYS A 97 2.73 15.73 27.88
CA LYS A 97 2.97 16.71 28.96
C LYS A 97 4.39 17.26 28.87
N ASN A 98 5.39 16.39 28.72
CA ASN A 98 6.79 16.79 28.62
C ASN A 98 7.09 17.56 27.32
N ASP A 99 6.45 17.21 26.20
CA ASP A 99 6.57 17.99 24.96
C ASP A 99 5.99 19.40 25.14
N GLY A 100 4.82 19.50 25.78
CA GLY A 100 4.19 20.79 26.13
C GLY A 100 5.02 21.60 27.13
N PHE A 101 5.68 20.93 28.07
CA PHE A 101 6.62 21.56 29.00
C PHE A 101 7.81 22.17 28.25
N ILE A 102 8.49 21.38 27.41
CA ILE A 102 9.62 21.84 26.60
C ILE A 102 9.20 23.02 25.72
N ALA A 103 8.08 22.90 25.01
CA ALA A 103 7.57 23.99 24.17
C ALA A 103 7.20 25.26 24.94
N SER A 104 6.92 25.15 26.25
CA SER A 104 6.63 26.32 27.09
C SER A 104 7.88 27.05 27.60
N ILE A 105 9.04 26.39 27.60
CA ILE A 105 10.30 26.94 28.10
C ILE A 105 11.32 27.24 26.98
N MET A 106 11.15 26.71 25.77
CA MET A 106 12.03 26.99 24.64
C MET A 106 11.33 26.95 23.27
N ASP A 107 11.82 27.75 22.31
CA ASP A 107 11.32 27.74 20.93
C ASP A 107 11.82 26.49 20.17
N THR A 108 11.02 25.42 20.25
CA THR A 108 11.31 24.13 19.60
C THR A 108 11.47 24.21 18.09
N SER A 109 10.98 25.27 17.42
CA SER A 109 11.14 25.43 15.97
C SER A 109 12.56 25.76 15.53
N ARG A 110 13.40 26.23 16.47
CA ARG A 110 14.80 26.61 16.24
C ARG A 110 15.78 25.48 16.56
N LEU A 111 15.30 24.35 17.08
CA LEU A 111 16.13 23.19 17.41
C LEU A 111 16.32 22.29 16.18
N SER A 112 17.51 21.68 16.07
CA SER A 112 17.74 20.67 15.04
C SER A 112 16.83 19.45 15.26
N LYS A 113 16.40 18.80 14.17
CA LYS A 113 15.53 17.61 14.26
C LYS A 113 16.14 16.50 15.14
N ALA A 114 17.46 16.33 15.10
CA ALA A 114 18.16 15.33 15.91
C ALA A 114 18.10 15.66 17.41
N ARG A 115 18.34 16.93 17.78
CA ARG A 115 18.25 17.41 19.17
C ARG A 115 16.81 17.33 19.68
N LEU A 116 15.86 17.76 18.86
CA LEU A 116 14.43 17.68 19.17
C LEU A 116 13.98 16.22 19.36
N ASN A 117 14.39 15.29 18.50
CA ASN A 117 14.03 13.87 18.62
C ASN A 117 14.59 13.24 19.90
N LYS A 118 15.83 13.56 20.30
CA LYS A 118 16.40 13.08 21.56
C LYS A 118 15.63 13.62 22.77
N MET A 119 15.25 14.89 22.73
CA MET A 119 14.44 15.53 23.77
C MET A 119 12.96 15.14 23.73
N GLN A 120 12.49 14.57 22.61
CA GLN A 120 11.11 14.14 22.32
C GLN A 120 10.89 12.63 22.29
N ASP A 121 11.88 11.84 22.71
CA ASP A 121 11.80 10.37 22.68
C ASP A 121 10.68 9.85 23.57
N ARG A 122 9.78 9.06 22.97
CA ARG A 122 8.64 8.46 23.65
C ARG A 122 9.05 7.30 24.56
N ASN A 123 10.31 6.84 24.49
CA ASN A 123 10.87 5.79 25.33
C ASN A 123 9.99 4.53 25.36
N LEU A 124 9.55 4.07 24.18
CA LEU A 124 8.63 2.93 24.07
C LEU A 124 9.25 1.61 24.56
N ASP A 125 10.58 1.48 24.50
CA ASP A 125 11.30 0.36 25.10
C ASP A 125 11.14 0.34 26.62
N ALA A 126 11.23 1.51 27.26
CA ALA A 126 11.07 1.64 28.70
C ALA A 126 9.62 1.33 29.12
N LEU A 127 8.63 1.69 28.27
CA LEU A 127 7.25 1.26 28.46
C LEU A 127 7.14 -0.27 28.38
N GLN A 128 7.76 -0.91 27.39
CA GLN A 128 7.72 -2.36 27.24
C GLN A 128 8.41 -3.07 28.41
N ALA A 129 9.58 -2.60 28.84
CA ALA A 129 10.27 -3.09 30.02
C ALA A 129 9.42 -2.91 31.29
N PHE A 130 8.73 -1.77 31.41
CA PHE A 130 7.80 -1.53 32.50
C PHE A 130 6.62 -2.52 32.47
N GLN A 131 5.99 -2.74 31.32
CA GLN A 131 4.85 -3.67 31.18
C GLN A 131 5.26 -5.13 31.40
N GLY A 132 6.46 -5.52 30.96
CA GLY A 132 7.01 -6.87 31.11
C GLY A 132 7.63 -7.15 32.48
N ARG A 133 7.70 -6.17 33.39
CA ARG A 133 8.39 -6.35 34.68
C ARG A 133 7.68 -7.36 35.58
N LYS A 134 8.48 -8.16 36.28
CA LYS A 134 8.00 -9.02 37.37
C LYS A 134 8.02 -8.25 38.68
N VAL A 135 6.90 -8.27 39.40
CA VAL A 135 6.77 -7.73 40.75
C VAL A 135 6.57 -8.90 41.69
N GLU A 136 7.51 -9.09 42.63
CA GLU A 136 7.51 -10.27 43.52
C GLU A 136 7.50 -11.60 42.75
N GLY A 137 8.22 -11.65 41.62
CA GLY A 137 8.27 -12.82 40.75
C GLY A 137 7.09 -12.98 39.80
N MET A 138 6.03 -12.18 39.94
CA MET A 138 4.82 -12.25 39.11
C MET A 138 4.75 -11.15 38.04
N ASN A 139 4.42 -11.52 36.81
CA ASN A 139 4.08 -10.58 35.73
C ASN A 139 2.68 -9.96 35.92
N LEU A 140 2.24 -9.09 35.00
CA LEU A 140 0.92 -8.45 35.11
C LEU A 140 -0.24 -9.46 35.06
N SER A 141 -0.22 -10.39 34.11
CA SER A 141 -1.27 -11.40 33.95
C SER A 141 -1.40 -12.30 35.17
N GLU A 142 -0.29 -12.75 35.77
CA GLU A 142 -0.28 -13.55 37.00
C GLU A 142 -0.90 -12.79 38.19
N ARG A 143 -0.59 -11.49 38.31
CA ARG A 143 -1.19 -10.62 39.34
C ARG A 143 -2.68 -10.39 39.10
N VAL A 144 -3.12 -10.31 37.85
CA VAL A 144 -4.54 -10.24 37.46
C VAL A 144 -5.24 -11.54 37.83
N TRP A 145 -4.66 -12.69 37.46
CA TRP A 145 -5.19 -14.01 37.77
C TRP A 145 -5.33 -14.28 39.26
N LYS A 146 -4.43 -13.75 40.09
CA LYS A 146 -4.59 -13.79 41.56
C LYS A 146 -5.91 -13.17 42.03
N TYR A 147 -6.32 -12.03 41.46
CA TYR A 147 -7.58 -11.38 41.82
C TYR A 147 -8.80 -12.04 41.18
N VAL A 148 -8.66 -12.63 39.99
CA VAL A 148 -9.71 -13.44 39.37
C VAL A 148 -9.95 -14.74 40.14
N GLY A 149 -8.90 -15.36 40.70
CA GLY A 149 -9.02 -16.49 41.62
C GLY A 149 -9.79 -16.12 42.90
N GLN A 150 -9.43 -14.98 43.52
CA GLN A 150 -10.17 -14.43 44.66
C GLN A 150 -11.64 -14.16 44.30
N TYR A 151 -11.91 -13.70 43.09
CA TYR A 151 -13.27 -13.47 42.58
C TYR A 151 -14.06 -14.79 42.45
N ARG A 152 -13.44 -15.87 41.98
CA ARG A 152 -14.07 -17.20 41.89
C ARG A 152 -14.57 -17.68 43.25
N GLU A 153 -13.73 -17.62 44.28
CA GLU A 153 -14.08 -18.04 45.65
C GLU A 153 -15.25 -17.20 46.21
N GLN A 154 -15.25 -15.90 45.90
CA GLN A 154 -16.32 -14.98 46.29
C GLN A 154 -17.63 -15.29 45.57
N MET A 155 -17.56 -15.68 44.30
CA MET A 155 -18.71 -16.12 43.53
C MET A 155 -19.30 -17.42 44.10
N GLU A 156 -18.49 -18.42 44.44
CA GLU A 156 -18.97 -19.66 45.08
C GLU A 156 -19.73 -19.37 46.37
N THR A 157 -19.11 -18.57 47.25
CA THR A 157 -19.73 -18.20 48.54
C THR A 157 -21.01 -17.39 48.36
N ALA A 158 -21.07 -16.51 47.34
CA ALA A 158 -22.24 -15.67 47.11
C ALA A 158 -23.39 -16.42 46.42
N LEU A 159 -23.09 -17.40 45.57
CA LEU A 159 -24.08 -18.28 44.94
C LEU A 159 -24.68 -19.24 45.97
N ASP A 160 -23.87 -19.84 46.83
CA ASP A 160 -24.31 -20.70 47.94
C ASP A 160 -25.39 -20.02 48.79
N ALA A 161 -25.09 -18.79 49.26
CA ALA A 161 -26.01 -18.02 50.09
C ALA A 161 -27.30 -17.60 49.37
N GLY A 162 -27.25 -17.32 48.07
CA GLY A 162 -28.40 -16.79 47.34
C GLY A 162 -29.31 -17.85 46.73
N LEU A 163 -28.78 -19.04 46.42
CA LEU A 163 -29.55 -20.16 45.88
C LEU A 163 -30.36 -20.89 46.97
N GLY A 164 -29.80 -21.03 48.19
CA GLY A 164 -30.54 -21.60 49.33
C GLY A 164 -31.76 -20.77 49.76
N GLU A 165 -31.83 -19.50 49.36
CA GLU A 165 -32.97 -18.60 49.62
C GLU A 165 -33.96 -18.49 48.43
N GLY A 166 -33.78 -19.26 47.35
CA GLY A 166 -34.70 -19.29 46.20
C GLY A 166 -34.73 -18.02 45.33
N ARG A 167 -33.65 -17.23 45.33
CA ARG A 167 -33.60 -15.92 44.64
C ARG A 167 -33.57 -16.08 43.11
N SER A 168 -34.21 -15.15 42.40
CA SER A 168 -34.12 -15.10 40.93
C SER A 168 -32.72 -14.69 40.45
N ALA A 169 -32.35 -15.01 39.20
CA ALA A 169 -31.04 -14.68 38.60
C ALA A 169 -30.66 -13.20 38.74
N GLN A 170 -31.65 -12.31 38.64
CA GLN A 170 -31.46 -10.86 38.67
C GLN A 170 -31.32 -10.34 40.11
N GLN A 171 -31.93 -11.00 41.09
CA GLN A 171 -31.72 -10.72 42.51
C GLN A 171 -30.35 -11.24 42.93
N LEU A 172 -30.04 -12.49 42.57
CA LEU A 172 -28.75 -13.12 42.83
C LEU A 172 -27.58 -12.30 42.30
N ALA A 173 -27.62 -11.87 41.03
CA ALA A 173 -26.58 -11.01 40.47
C ALA A 173 -26.43 -9.67 41.20
N ARG A 174 -27.54 -9.07 41.67
CA ARG A 174 -27.50 -7.83 42.47
C ARG A 174 -26.87 -8.06 43.83
N ASP A 175 -27.20 -9.15 44.50
CA ASP A 175 -26.65 -9.50 45.81
C ASP A 175 -25.17 -9.85 45.72
N VAL A 176 -24.81 -10.69 44.75
CA VAL A 176 -23.41 -11.05 44.47
C VAL A 176 -22.60 -9.78 44.17
N LYS A 177 -23.10 -8.85 43.34
CA LYS A 177 -22.45 -7.56 43.10
C LYS A 177 -22.27 -6.74 44.38
N GLN A 178 -23.28 -6.66 45.23
CA GLN A 178 -23.19 -5.95 46.51
C GLN A 178 -22.18 -6.61 47.46
N ASN A 179 -22.13 -7.94 47.47
CA ASN A 179 -21.21 -8.75 48.28
C ASN A 179 -19.78 -8.65 47.76
N LEU A 180 -19.57 -8.55 46.45
CA LEU A 180 -18.25 -8.31 45.87
C LEU A 180 -17.72 -6.92 46.18
N LYS A 181 -18.59 -5.90 46.28
CA LYS A 181 -18.22 -4.52 46.65
C LYS A 181 -18.02 -4.34 48.16
N ASP A 182 -18.83 -5.02 48.96
CA ASP A 182 -18.74 -5.07 50.41
C ASP A 182 -18.85 -6.51 50.93
N PRO A 183 -17.74 -7.27 50.94
CA PRO A 183 -17.72 -8.67 51.34
C PRO A 183 -18.22 -8.92 52.76
N ASN A 184 -18.17 -7.91 53.64
CA ASN A 184 -18.63 -8.04 55.02
C ASN A 184 -20.14 -8.24 55.12
N ARG A 185 -20.92 -7.89 54.08
CA ARG A 185 -22.38 -8.09 54.05
C ARG A 185 -22.77 -9.55 53.90
N LEU A 186 -22.04 -10.30 53.07
CA LEU A 186 -22.22 -11.75 52.87
C LEU A 186 -22.02 -12.52 54.18
N PHE A 187 -21.04 -12.07 54.95
CA PHE A 187 -20.60 -12.72 56.18
C PHE A 187 -21.43 -12.39 57.42
N ARG A 188 -22.38 -11.45 57.32
CA ARG A 188 -23.26 -11.02 58.43
C ARG A 188 -24.64 -11.67 58.40
N ARG A 189 -24.91 -12.63 57.51
CA ARG A 189 -26.25 -13.22 57.32
C ARG A 189 -26.45 -14.62 57.89
N VAL A 190 -25.43 -15.27 58.47
CA VAL A 190 -25.61 -16.58 59.12
C VAL A 190 -26.12 -16.37 60.53
N ARG A 191 -27.25 -16.99 60.90
CA ARG A 191 -27.78 -16.97 62.28
C ARG A 191 -27.39 -18.24 63.02
N ASP A 192 -26.99 -18.12 64.29
CA ASP A 192 -26.78 -19.28 65.16
C ASP A 192 -28.13 -19.90 65.61
N LYS A 193 -28.08 -21.05 66.29
CA LYS A 193 -29.27 -21.74 66.84
C LYS A 193 -30.07 -20.90 67.85
N ARG A 194 -29.59 -19.70 68.23
CA ARG A 194 -30.24 -18.74 69.13
C ARG A 194 -30.66 -17.45 68.42
N GLY A 195 -30.58 -17.40 67.09
CA GLY A 195 -31.06 -16.30 66.26
C GLY A 195 -30.10 -15.11 66.10
N ASN A 196 -28.87 -15.18 66.65
CA ASN A 196 -27.87 -14.12 66.57
C ASN A 196 -27.06 -14.19 65.27
N LEU A 197 -26.74 -13.03 64.68
CA LEU A 197 -25.87 -12.95 63.50
C LEU A 197 -24.43 -13.34 63.85
N VAL A 198 -23.93 -14.42 63.25
CA VAL A 198 -22.57 -14.93 63.42
C VAL A 198 -21.85 -14.99 62.07
N LEU A 199 -20.52 -14.84 62.07
CA LEU A 199 -19.70 -15.02 60.86
C LEU A 199 -19.81 -16.48 60.38
N SER A 200 -20.06 -16.69 59.09
CA SER A 200 -20.01 -18.05 58.51
C SER A 200 -18.63 -18.70 58.69
N LYS A 201 -18.54 -20.03 58.66
CA LYS A 201 -17.24 -20.74 58.77
C LYS A 201 -16.25 -20.27 57.70
N ALA A 202 -16.74 -20.02 56.48
CA ALA A 202 -15.97 -19.43 55.38
C ALA A 202 -15.60 -17.95 55.63
N ALA A 203 -16.49 -17.14 56.19
CA ALA A 203 -16.24 -15.74 56.55
C ALA A 203 -15.10 -15.56 57.55
N ARG A 204 -15.06 -16.46 58.53
CA ARG A 204 -14.06 -16.47 59.61
C ARG A 204 -12.71 -17.02 59.11
N ALA A 205 -12.73 -17.87 58.08
CA ALA A 205 -11.51 -18.36 57.41
C ALA A 205 -10.96 -17.37 56.37
N PHE A 206 -11.81 -16.51 55.79
CA PHE A 206 -11.42 -15.59 54.72
C PHE A 206 -10.73 -14.33 55.26
N HIS A 207 -9.40 -14.41 55.43
CA HIS A 207 -8.55 -13.30 55.87
C HIS A 207 -7.42 -13.07 54.86
N PRO A 208 -7.59 -12.17 53.88
CA PRO A 208 -6.57 -11.93 52.83
C PRO A 208 -5.28 -11.24 53.33
N GLY A 209 -5.10 -11.11 54.64
CA GLY A 209 -3.96 -10.43 55.27
C GLY A 209 -4.17 -8.92 55.49
N ARG A 210 -3.25 -8.29 56.23
CA ARG A 210 -3.24 -6.82 56.42
C ARG A 210 -2.84 -6.14 55.11
N GLY A 211 -3.60 -5.12 54.69
CA GLY A 211 -3.27 -4.30 53.50
C GLY A 211 -3.84 -4.80 52.16
N VAL A 212 -4.63 -5.88 52.14
CA VAL A 212 -5.32 -6.39 50.96
C VAL A 212 -6.83 -6.24 51.15
N TYR A 213 -7.54 -5.74 50.14
CA TYR A 213 -9.00 -5.65 50.24
C TYR A 213 -9.61 -7.05 50.28
N ARG A 214 -10.66 -7.21 51.08
CA ARG A 214 -11.53 -8.39 50.99
C ARG A 214 -12.21 -8.48 49.63
N SER A 215 -12.41 -7.37 48.92
CA SER A 215 -13.07 -7.32 47.61
C SER A 215 -12.06 -7.55 46.49
N SER A 216 -12.28 -8.59 45.67
CA SER A 216 -11.51 -8.83 44.44
C SER A 216 -11.57 -7.64 43.48
N VAL A 217 -12.75 -7.02 43.34
CA VAL A 217 -12.98 -5.84 42.51
C VAL A 217 -12.14 -4.64 42.99
N LYS A 218 -12.14 -4.34 44.29
CA LYS A 218 -11.33 -3.24 44.85
C LYS A 218 -9.83 -3.48 44.69
N ASN A 219 -9.38 -4.73 44.81
CA ASN A 219 -7.99 -5.11 44.55
C ASN A 219 -7.61 -4.93 43.06
N ALA A 220 -8.46 -5.36 42.13
CA ALA A 220 -8.25 -5.16 40.69
C ALA A 220 -8.23 -3.67 40.31
N GLN A 221 -9.11 -2.86 40.88
CA GLN A 221 -9.10 -1.41 40.70
C GLN A 221 -7.83 -0.78 41.30
N ARG A 222 -7.39 -1.23 42.49
CA ARG A 222 -6.14 -0.77 43.11
C ARG A 222 -4.93 -1.09 42.23
N LEU A 223 -4.85 -2.29 41.69
CA LEU A 223 -3.80 -2.68 40.75
C LEU A 223 -3.84 -1.75 39.53
N THR A 224 -5.02 -1.58 38.92
CA THR A 224 -5.22 -0.72 37.74
C THR A 224 -4.74 0.71 37.98
N ARG A 225 -5.21 1.35 39.07
CA ARG A 225 -4.78 2.71 39.42
C ARG A 225 -3.28 2.81 39.63
N SER A 226 -2.70 1.85 40.35
CA SER A 226 -1.28 1.86 40.69
C SER A 226 -0.41 1.64 39.47
N GLU A 227 -0.71 0.65 38.62
CA GLU A 227 0.04 0.36 37.39
C GLU A 227 0.00 1.51 36.40
N ILE A 228 -1.17 2.12 36.20
CA ILE A 228 -1.34 3.25 35.29
C ILE A 228 -0.62 4.51 35.81
N ASN A 229 -0.72 4.81 37.11
CA ASN A 229 -0.01 5.93 37.71
C ASN A 229 1.51 5.73 37.67
N MET A 230 2.00 4.54 38.02
CA MET A 230 3.42 4.22 37.94
C MET A 230 3.94 4.37 36.50
N ALA A 231 3.19 3.93 35.47
CA ALA A 231 3.57 4.11 34.07
C ALA A 231 3.69 5.60 33.68
N TYR A 232 2.73 6.41 34.13
CA TYR A 232 2.73 7.86 33.90
C TYR A 232 3.95 8.54 34.54
N ARG A 233 4.26 8.20 35.80
CA ARG A 233 5.41 8.75 36.54
C ARG A 233 6.75 8.24 36.04
N GLU A 234 6.82 6.98 35.65
CA GLU A 234 8.00 6.39 35.00
C GLU A 234 8.34 7.16 33.73
N SER A 235 7.34 7.42 32.88
CA SER A 235 7.54 8.18 31.65
C SER A 235 8.10 9.58 31.91
N ASP A 236 7.59 10.29 32.92
CA ASP A 236 8.12 11.60 33.31
C ASP A 236 9.58 11.49 33.74
N TRP A 237 9.87 10.55 34.65
CA TRP A 237 11.20 10.36 35.20
C TRP A 237 12.23 10.02 34.12
N GLN A 238 11.91 9.07 33.23
CA GLN A 238 12.75 8.70 32.08
C GLN A 238 13.01 9.89 31.17
N ARG A 239 11.96 10.69 30.94
CA ARG A 239 12.09 11.84 30.05
C ARG A 239 13.00 12.90 30.65
N TRP A 240 12.84 13.20 31.94
CA TRP A 240 13.70 14.14 32.64
C TRP A 240 15.16 13.70 32.62
N GLN A 241 15.49 12.40 32.69
CA GLN A 241 16.88 11.92 32.59
C GLN A 241 17.59 12.45 31.34
N SER A 242 16.90 12.46 30.20
CA SER A 242 17.43 12.91 28.90
C SER A 242 17.57 14.43 28.75
N LEU A 243 17.01 15.23 29.67
CA LEU A 243 17.00 16.69 29.61
C LEU A 243 18.10 17.27 30.51
N ASP A 244 19.19 17.74 29.92
CA ASP A 244 20.39 18.17 30.66
C ASP A 244 20.14 19.40 31.55
N PHE A 245 19.18 20.25 31.19
CA PHE A 245 18.76 21.41 31.99
C PHE A 245 17.85 21.06 33.18
N VAL A 246 17.44 19.79 33.35
CA VAL A 246 16.73 19.34 34.56
C VAL A 246 17.76 18.83 35.56
N VAL A 247 17.84 19.47 36.73
CA VAL A 247 18.89 19.25 37.73
C VAL A 247 18.40 18.52 38.99
N GLY A 248 17.12 18.17 39.03
CA GLY A 248 16.46 17.50 40.13
C GLY A 248 14.95 17.58 39.96
N TYR A 249 14.20 17.16 40.97
CA TYR A 249 12.76 17.38 41.01
C TYR A 249 12.24 17.53 42.44
N GLU A 250 11.14 18.26 42.59
CA GLU A 250 10.44 18.42 43.85
C GLU A 250 9.24 17.49 43.91
N VAL A 251 9.18 16.63 44.93
CA VAL A 251 8.03 15.74 45.19
C VAL A 251 7.03 16.47 46.07
N VAL A 252 5.81 16.63 45.56
CA VAL A 252 4.73 17.38 46.18
C VAL A 252 3.57 16.43 46.55
N ARG A 253 3.04 16.58 47.76
CA ARG A 253 1.83 15.88 48.21
C ARG A 253 0.59 16.45 47.50
N SER A 254 -0.28 15.58 47.02
CA SER A 254 -1.56 16.00 46.42
C SER A 254 -2.53 16.50 47.49
N ASN A 255 -3.31 17.52 47.16
CA ASN A 255 -4.29 18.16 48.04
C ASN A 255 -5.70 17.52 47.97
N HIS A 256 -5.81 16.28 47.47
CA HIS A 256 -7.07 15.58 47.27
C HIS A 256 -7.57 14.91 48.57
N GLU A 257 -7.91 15.72 49.57
CA GLU A 257 -8.38 15.23 50.88
C GLU A 257 -9.80 14.63 50.83
N PRO A 258 -10.09 13.57 51.62
CA PRO A 258 -9.22 12.84 52.56
C PRO A 258 -8.41 11.70 51.90
N LEU A 259 -8.48 11.55 50.57
CA LEU A 259 -7.84 10.45 49.84
C LEU A 259 -6.30 10.53 49.83
N CYS A 260 -5.74 11.68 50.22
CA CYS A 260 -4.31 11.96 50.26
C CYS A 260 -3.75 12.15 51.68
N ASP A 261 -4.47 11.72 52.72
CA ASP A 261 -3.99 11.79 54.10
C ASP A 261 -3.06 10.63 54.48
N CYS A 262 -1.86 10.65 53.90
CA CYS A 262 -0.83 9.63 54.10
C CYS A 262 0.38 10.16 54.88
N ASP A 263 0.63 9.60 56.08
CA ASP A 263 1.79 9.94 56.94
C ASP A 263 3.12 9.84 56.19
N ILE A 264 3.30 8.76 55.41
CA ILE A 264 4.50 8.55 54.61
C ILE A 264 4.66 9.63 53.54
N CYS A 265 3.58 10.06 52.88
CA CYS A 265 3.68 11.13 51.88
C CYS A 265 4.05 12.45 52.53
N ALA A 266 3.43 12.76 53.68
CA ALA A 266 3.68 13.98 54.42
C ALA A 266 5.15 14.09 54.87
N ARG A 267 5.75 12.98 55.30
CA ARG A 267 7.14 12.94 55.76
C ARG A 267 8.16 12.97 54.63
N LEU A 268 7.82 12.42 53.46
CA LEU A 268 8.76 12.24 52.34
C LEU A 268 8.65 13.30 51.22
N VAL A 269 7.89 14.40 51.41
CA VAL A 269 7.93 15.54 50.47
C VAL A 269 9.29 16.23 50.52
N GLY A 270 9.71 16.83 49.40
CA GLY A 270 10.95 17.60 49.32
C GLY A 270 11.64 17.53 47.97
N ARG A 271 12.86 18.06 47.91
CA ARG A 271 13.70 18.08 46.70
C ARG A 271 14.55 16.81 46.62
N TYR A 272 14.49 16.14 45.49
CA TYR A 272 15.22 14.90 45.24
C TYR A 272 16.18 15.06 44.07
N PRO A 273 17.33 14.35 44.10
CA PRO A 273 18.25 14.35 42.98
C PRO A 273 17.60 13.68 41.78
N LYS A 274 18.00 14.10 40.58
CA LYS A 274 17.48 13.59 39.31
C LYS A 274 17.58 12.06 39.18
N THR A 275 18.58 11.47 39.84
CA THR A 275 18.88 10.02 39.87
C THR A 275 17.91 9.23 40.73
N PHE A 276 17.25 9.85 41.71
CA PHE A 276 16.19 9.21 42.46
C PHE A 276 15.03 8.93 41.50
N LYS A 277 14.38 7.78 41.64
CA LYS A 277 13.27 7.32 40.80
C LYS A 277 11.99 7.33 41.61
N PHE A 278 11.12 8.29 41.32
CA PHE A 278 9.84 8.45 41.98
C PHE A 278 8.68 8.03 41.06
N ILE A 279 8.06 6.90 41.39
CA ILE A 279 6.82 6.42 40.75
C ILE A 279 5.61 6.41 41.72
N GLY A 280 5.79 7.04 42.89
CA GLY A 280 4.89 7.10 44.05
C GLY A 280 5.56 6.66 45.36
N TRP A 281 4.83 6.73 46.48
CA TRP A 281 5.30 6.19 47.78
C TRP A 281 4.61 4.88 48.17
N HIS A 282 3.32 4.75 47.84
CA HIS A 282 2.48 3.60 48.14
C HIS A 282 1.50 3.33 46.99
N PRO A 283 0.79 2.19 46.99
CA PRO A 283 -0.25 1.93 45.99
C PRO A 283 -1.38 2.98 46.04
N GLN A 284 -1.93 3.35 44.88
CA GLN A 284 -2.86 4.48 44.70
C GLN A 284 -2.31 5.86 45.11
N CYS A 285 -0.98 6.05 45.18
CA CYS A 285 -0.40 7.34 45.49
C CYS A 285 -0.74 8.39 44.40
N MET A 286 -1.22 9.56 44.81
CA MET A 286 -1.51 10.71 43.95
C MET A 286 -0.50 11.85 44.12
N CYS A 287 0.63 11.61 44.82
CA CYS A 287 1.72 12.58 44.86
C CYS A 287 2.37 12.69 43.48
N TYR A 288 2.94 13.86 43.18
CA TYR A 288 3.51 14.16 41.88
C TYR A 288 4.86 14.85 42.02
N ALA A 289 5.60 14.94 40.93
CA ALA A 289 6.91 15.57 40.88
C ALA A 289 6.92 16.74 39.91
N ILE A 290 7.67 17.78 40.25
CA ILE A 290 7.90 18.98 39.43
C ILE A 290 9.40 19.05 39.11
N PRO A 291 9.81 19.14 37.83
CA PRO A 291 11.23 19.23 37.49
C PRO A 291 11.82 20.56 37.98
N ILE A 292 13.01 20.49 38.57
CA ILE A 292 13.81 21.66 38.93
C ILE A 292 14.73 21.97 37.75
N LEU A 293 14.61 23.18 37.21
CA LEU A 293 15.42 23.66 36.10
C LEU A 293 16.76 24.19 36.60
N MET A 294 17.83 24.06 35.81
CA MET A 294 19.08 24.75 36.07
C MET A 294 18.90 26.26 36.09
N ASP A 295 19.79 26.95 36.79
CA ASP A 295 19.86 28.42 36.75
C ASP A 295 20.16 28.94 35.32
N GLU A 296 19.59 30.11 35.00
CA GLU A 296 19.63 30.73 33.67
C GLU A 296 21.07 31.00 33.20
N GLU A 297 21.93 31.47 34.10
CA GLU A 297 23.33 31.76 33.80
C GLU A 297 24.09 30.49 33.38
N THR A 298 23.95 29.40 34.13
CA THR A 298 24.57 28.12 33.76
C THR A 298 23.98 27.54 32.48
N PHE A 299 22.67 27.71 32.23
CA PHE A 299 22.04 27.29 30.99
C PHE A 299 22.62 28.02 29.78
N ASP A 300 22.70 29.35 29.82
CA ASP A 300 23.21 30.19 28.75
C ASP A 300 24.70 29.92 28.48
N ASP A 301 25.50 29.77 29.54
CA ASP A 301 26.91 29.38 29.43
C ASP A 301 27.09 28.03 28.74
N ASN A 302 26.21 27.08 29.04
CA ASN A 302 26.24 25.75 28.45
C ASN A 302 25.81 25.75 26.97
N GLU A 303 24.73 26.47 26.62
CA GLU A 303 24.32 26.64 25.22
C GLU A 303 25.40 27.37 24.40
N LEU A 304 26.00 28.42 24.95
CA LEU A 304 27.08 29.16 24.29
C LEU A 304 28.33 28.29 24.12
N GLY A 305 28.63 27.43 25.11
CA GLY A 305 29.70 26.44 25.03
C GLY A 305 29.48 25.43 23.91
N ASP A 306 28.27 24.87 23.82
CA ASP A 306 27.89 23.94 22.74
C ASP A 306 27.99 24.60 21.36
N LEU A 307 27.54 25.85 21.20
CA LEU A 307 27.64 26.60 19.95
C LEU A 307 29.11 26.82 19.52
N LYS A 308 29.96 27.23 20.47
CA LYS A 308 31.40 27.42 20.22
C LYS A 308 32.10 26.11 19.84
N ALA A 309 31.73 25.00 20.48
CA ALA A 309 32.30 23.69 20.20
C ALA A 309 31.85 23.14 18.85
N ALA A 310 30.57 23.30 18.49
CA ALA A 310 30.01 22.92 17.20
C ALA A 310 30.68 23.66 16.02
N LEU A 311 30.94 24.97 16.16
CA LEU A 311 31.68 25.75 15.15
C LEU A 311 33.11 25.25 14.91
N ARG A 312 33.68 24.54 15.88
CA ARG A 312 35.06 24.00 15.84
C ARG A 312 35.10 22.49 15.62
N GLY A 313 33.95 21.82 15.45
CA GLY A 313 33.87 20.37 15.34
C GLY A 313 34.34 19.61 16.60
N THR A 314 34.24 20.25 17.78
CA THR A 314 34.65 19.68 19.08
C THR A 314 33.45 19.50 20.02
N THR A 315 33.63 18.83 21.16
CA THR A 315 32.59 18.65 22.18
C THR A 315 32.85 19.56 23.38
N TYR A 316 31.82 20.26 23.86
CA TYR A 316 31.89 21.05 25.08
C TYR A 316 31.61 20.19 26.32
N LYS A 317 32.28 20.50 27.43
CA LYS A 317 32.00 19.88 28.73
C LYS A 317 31.12 20.83 29.54
N HIS A 318 29.85 20.47 29.72
CA HIS A 318 28.87 21.28 30.44
C HIS A 318 29.32 21.61 31.87
N LYS A 319 29.11 22.85 32.27
CA LYS A 319 29.22 23.31 33.66
C LYS A 319 28.07 22.72 34.47
N GLN A 320 28.36 22.37 35.72
CA GLN A 320 27.37 21.92 36.67
C GLN A 320 26.64 23.14 37.26
N ALA A 321 25.30 23.11 37.26
CA ALA A 321 24.47 24.20 37.79
C ALA A 321 24.59 24.32 39.31
N ALA A 322 24.60 25.55 39.82
CA ALA A 322 24.74 25.82 41.26
C ALA A 322 23.54 25.27 42.06
N ASN A 323 22.37 25.24 41.44
CA ASN A 323 21.12 24.76 42.04
C ASN A 323 20.88 23.24 41.85
N THR A 324 21.91 22.47 41.46
CA THR A 324 21.80 21.02 41.31
C THR A 324 21.45 20.35 42.63
N VAL A 325 20.41 19.51 42.64
CA VAL A 325 20.05 18.72 43.83
C VAL A 325 20.91 17.47 43.84
N THR A 326 21.85 17.41 44.78
CA THR A 326 22.87 16.33 44.87
C THR A 326 22.50 15.22 45.84
N ASP A 327 21.57 15.46 46.78
CA ASP A 327 21.19 14.52 47.83
C ASP A 327 19.68 14.57 48.11
N VAL A 328 19.16 13.55 48.81
CA VAL A 328 17.77 13.44 49.24
C VAL A 328 17.48 14.30 50.48
N PRO A 329 16.20 14.65 50.77
CA PRO A 329 15.84 15.45 51.94
C PRO A 329 16.23 14.78 53.26
N ASP A 330 16.52 15.58 54.29
CA ASP A 330 16.90 15.04 55.60
C ASP A 330 15.77 14.23 56.26
N SER A 331 14.52 14.63 56.05
CA SER A 331 13.34 13.86 56.49
C SER A 331 13.29 12.45 55.87
N PHE A 332 13.78 12.29 54.64
CA PHE A 332 13.91 10.98 54.00
C PHE A 332 15.03 10.16 54.64
N LYS A 333 16.18 10.77 54.95
CA LYS A 333 17.31 10.08 55.63
C LYS A 333 16.91 9.60 57.02
N GLU A 334 16.18 10.43 57.77
CA GLU A 334 15.61 10.05 59.08
C GLU A 334 14.63 8.90 58.93
N TRP A 335 13.70 8.99 57.97
CA TRP A 335 12.76 7.91 57.71
C TRP A 335 13.46 6.61 57.36
N VAL A 336 14.54 6.64 56.56
CA VAL A 336 15.36 5.46 56.26
C VAL A 336 15.96 4.87 57.53
N LYS A 337 16.60 5.69 58.38
CA LYS A 337 17.19 5.24 59.65
C LYS A 337 16.16 4.55 60.54
N ASP A 338 14.97 5.11 60.66
CA ASP A 338 13.87 4.56 61.46
C ASP A 338 13.40 3.18 60.98
N HIS A 339 13.62 2.84 59.70
CA HIS A 339 13.05 1.65 59.05
C HIS A 339 14.06 0.56 58.67
N ILE A 340 15.37 0.75 58.90
CA ILE A 340 16.41 -0.27 58.62
C ILE A 340 16.10 -1.59 59.36
N GLU A 341 15.86 -1.53 60.67
CA GLU A 341 15.56 -2.74 61.45
C GLU A 341 14.16 -3.30 61.14
N ALA A 342 13.20 -2.43 60.86
CA ALA A 342 11.85 -2.84 60.49
C ALA A 342 11.82 -3.62 59.16
N GLN A 343 12.71 -3.27 58.21
CA GLN A 343 12.77 -3.89 56.89
C GLN A 343 12.97 -5.41 56.93
N LYS A 344 13.73 -5.92 57.91
CA LYS A 344 13.99 -7.36 58.06
C LYS A 344 12.72 -8.20 58.24
N LYS A 345 11.62 -7.58 58.69
CA LYS A 345 10.31 -8.22 58.94
C LYS A 345 9.28 -7.94 57.85
N TRP A 346 9.64 -7.24 56.77
CA TRP A 346 8.69 -6.91 55.72
C TRP A 346 8.41 -8.11 54.83
N ALA A 347 7.12 -8.37 54.58
CA ALA A 347 6.69 -9.38 53.62
C ALA A 347 6.99 -8.96 52.17
N SER A 348 7.07 -7.65 51.91
CA SER A 348 7.44 -7.12 50.60
C SER A 348 8.13 -5.76 50.68
N THR A 349 9.01 -5.52 49.72
CA THR A 349 9.78 -4.27 49.63
C THR A 349 9.02 -3.22 48.82
N PRO A 350 8.76 -2.02 49.38
CA PRO A 350 8.18 -0.90 48.65
C PRO A 350 8.96 -0.55 47.38
N TYR A 351 8.24 -0.13 46.34
CA TYR A 351 8.84 0.05 45.02
C TYR A 351 9.91 1.16 44.99
N PHE A 352 9.72 2.28 45.71
CA PHE A 352 10.75 3.32 45.79
C PHE A 352 12.03 2.86 46.50
N ILE A 353 11.97 1.83 47.35
CA ILE A 353 13.15 1.25 47.97
C ILE A 353 13.84 0.29 47.01
N ARG A 354 13.08 -0.61 46.39
CA ARG A 354 13.60 -1.54 45.37
C ARG A 354 14.32 -0.80 44.23
N ASP A 355 13.73 0.29 43.77
CA ASP A 355 14.21 1.02 42.62
C ASP A 355 15.43 1.88 42.99
N ASN A 356 15.49 2.47 44.19
CA ASN A 356 16.53 3.43 44.58
C ASN A 356 17.65 2.89 45.49
N PHE A 357 17.49 1.78 46.20
CA PHE A 357 18.51 1.22 47.10
C PHE A 357 19.22 0.02 46.51
N LYS A 358 20.51 -0.13 46.80
CA LYS A 358 21.30 -1.29 46.34
C LYS A 358 20.66 -2.59 46.83
N ASN A 359 20.27 -3.45 45.89
CA ASN A 359 19.52 -4.70 46.15
C ASN A 359 18.20 -4.51 46.94
N GLY A 360 17.64 -3.29 46.96
CA GLY A 360 16.45 -2.95 47.74
C GLY A 360 16.67 -2.95 49.26
N ASP A 361 17.91 -2.81 49.72
CA ASP A 361 18.30 -2.86 51.14
C ASP A 361 18.62 -1.45 51.66
N LEU A 362 17.89 -1.00 52.67
CA LEU A 362 18.06 0.33 53.27
C LEU A 362 19.45 0.53 53.87
N SER A 363 20.08 -0.54 54.38
CA SER A 363 21.41 -0.49 55.00
C SER A 363 22.55 -0.33 53.99
N LYS A 364 22.32 -0.71 52.72
CA LYS A 364 23.33 -0.66 51.65
C LYS A 364 23.39 0.69 50.92
N GLY A 365 22.52 1.62 51.30
CA GLY A 365 22.48 2.98 50.77
C GLY A 365 21.88 3.11 49.37
N LEU A 366 21.74 4.37 48.94
CA LEU A 366 21.14 4.75 47.65
C LEU A 366 22.03 4.37 46.45
N LYS A 367 21.39 4.08 45.33
CA LYS A 367 21.99 4.00 44.00
C LYS A 367 22.17 5.43 43.47
N ILE A 368 23.26 6.08 43.85
CA ILE A 368 23.51 7.50 43.50
C ILE A 368 23.99 7.65 42.04
N ALA A 369 24.51 6.59 41.43
CA ALA A 369 24.75 6.56 39.99
C ALA A 369 23.42 6.42 39.24
N LEU A 370 23.24 7.19 38.16
CA LEU A 370 22.19 6.94 37.17
C LEU A 370 22.14 5.43 36.93
N PRO A 371 20.99 4.75 37.09
CA PRO A 371 20.91 3.36 36.69
C PRO A 371 21.38 3.34 35.23
N THR A 372 22.46 2.60 34.98
CA THR A 372 22.80 2.23 33.61
C THR A 372 21.51 1.66 33.09
N ILE A 373 20.92 2.31 32.08
CA ILE A 373 19.82 1.71 31.34
C ILE A 373 20.46 0.40 30.89
N GLN A 374 20.16 -0.71 31.55
CA GLN A 374 20.25 -1.99 30.90
C GLN A 374 19.29 -1.77 29.75
N GLN A 375 19.86 -1.40 28.60
CA GLN A 375 19.22 -1.67 27.34
C GLN A 375 19.00 -3.17 27.41
N VAL A 376 17.84 -3.57 27.93
CA VAL A 376 17.23 -4.80 27.51
C VAL A 376 17.23 -4.60 26.00
N ASP A 377 18.12 -5.32 25.34
CA ASP A 377 18.12 -5.34 23.90
C ASP A 377 16.77 -5.98 23.53
N VAL A 378 15.74 -5.14 23.41
CA VAL A 378 14.38 -5.56 23.09
C VAL A 378 14.34 -6.24 21.72
N LEU A 379 15.38 -6.01 20.90
CA LEU A 379 15.59 -6.70 19.64
C LEU A 379 16.25 -8.06 19.83
N ALA A 380 16.82 -8.40 21.00
CA ALA A 380 17.49 -9.69 21.24
C ALA A 380 16.57 -10.88 20.93
N ALA A 381 15.29 -10.80 21.32
CA ALA A 381 14.28 -11.81 21.01
C ALA A 381 13.95 -11.91 19.51
N TYR A 382 14.25 -10.87 18.74
CA TYR A 382 13.97 -10.77 17.31
C TYR A 382 15.24 -10.81 16.45
N ARG A 383 16.45 -10.86 17.04
CA ARG A 383 17.73 -10.78 16.31
C ARG A 383 17.79 -11.77 15.16
N SER A 384 17.45 -13.03 15.41
CA SER A 384 17.44 -14.05 14.35
C SER A 384 16.46 -13.72 13.22
N GLN A 385 15.27 -13.21 13.56
CA GLN A 385 14.25 -12.85 12.56
C GLN A 385 14.65 -11.60 11.78
N ILE A 386 15.33 -10.65 12.43
CA ILE A 386 15.87 -9.44 11.80
C ILE A 386 16.96 -9.81 10.81
N GLU A 387 17.92 -10.65 11.20
CA GLU A 387 19.00 -11.10 10.33
C GLU A 387 18.47 -11.91 9.14
N GLU A 388 17.53 -12.82 9.38
CA GLU A 388 16.86 -13.56 8.32
C GLU A 388 16.11 -12.61 7.36
N ALA A 389 15.36 -11.63 7.89
CA ALA A 389 14.65 -10.65 7.09
C ALA A 389 15.60 -9.73 6.31
N ARG A 390 16.75 -9.34 6.88
CA ARG A 390 17.81 -8.58 6.19
C ARG A 390 18.39 -9.38 5.03
N ALA A 391 18.77 -10.64 5.29
CA ALA A 391 19.32 -11.53 4.27
C ALA A 391 18.32 -11.72 3.12
N ASN A 392 17.05 -11.99 3.46
CA ASN A 392 15.99 -12.20 2.48
C ASN A 392 15.62 -10.93 1.71
N ALA A 393 15.54 -9.78 2.39
CA ALA A 393 15.24 -8.51 1.73
C ALA A 393 16.38 -8.09 0.79
N THR A 394 17.63 -8.32 1.18
CA THR A 394 18.81 -8.08 0.32
C THR A 394 18.83 -9.04 -0.87
N LYS A 395 18.64 -10.35 -0.64
CA LYS A 395 18.56 -11.37 -1.70
C LYS A 395 17.55 -10.99 -2.79
N TRP A 396 16.38 -10.50 -2.40
CA TRP A 396 15.28 -10.17 -3.31
C TRP A 396 15.19 -8.68 -3.68
N GLY A 397 16.14 -7.85 -3.25
CA GLY A 397 16.15 -6.42 -3.58
C GLY A 397 14.93 -5.63 -3.10
N LEU A 398 14.41 -5.97 -1.92
CA LEU A 398 13.26 -5.34 -1.26
C LEU A 398 13.69 -4.07 -0.50
N SER A 399 14.33 -3.13 -1.21
CA SER A 399 15.00 -1.95 -0.61
C SER A 399 14.07 -1.07 0.25
N VAL A 400 12.81 -0.89 -0.15
CA VAL A 400 11.83 -0.13 0.64
C VAL A 400 11.54 -0.82 1.97
N GLN A 401 11.35 -2.13 1.97
CA GLN A 401 11.07 -2.91 3.16
C GLN A 401 12.31 -3.03 4.05
N LEU A 402 13.51 -3.17 3.46
CA LEU A 402 14.77 -3.15 4.18
C LEU A 402 14.98 -1.81 4.89
N ASN A 403 14.78 -0.68 4.20
CA ASN A 403 14.87 0.65 4.81
C ASN A 403 13.84 0.83 5.93
N MET A 404 12.62 0.29 5.75
CA MET A 404 11.61 0.31 6.80
C MET A 404 12.04 -0.55 7.99
N LEU A 405 12.60 -1.74 7.76
CA LEU A 405 13.12 -2.63 8.80
C LEU A 405 14.24 -1.94 9.59
N GLU A 406 15.22 -1.35 8.91
CA GLU A 406 16.30 -0.60 9.55
C GLU A 406 15.77 0.58 10.35
N LEU A 407 14.76 1.30 9.85
CA LEU A 407 14.10 2.36 10.59
C LEU A 407 13.39 1.82 11.85
N ARG A 408 12.74 0.66 11.78
CA ARG A 408 12.08 0.04 12.96
C ARG A 408 13.07 -0.49 13.98
N VAL A 409 14.18 -1.07 13.52
CA VAL A 409 15.31 -1.51 14.35
C VAL A 409 15.97 -0.32 15.04
N THR A 410 16.27 0.75 14.29
CA THR A 410 16.88 1.98 14.80
C THR A 410 15.99 2.66 15.83
N ASN A 411 14.69 2.75 15.55
CA ASN A 411 13.71 3.37 16.45
C ASN A 411 13.16 2.43 17.53
N LYS A 412 13.61 1.16 17.54
CA LYS A 412 13.18 0.08 18.45
C LYS A 412 11.64 -0.06 18.55
N ASP A 413 10.95 0.16 17.43
CA ASP A 413 9.50 0.05 17.34
C ASP A 413 9.08 -1.42 17.16
N ILE A 414 8.88 -2.16 18.27
CA ILE A 414 8.56 -3.61 18.23
C ILE A 414 7.26 -3.91 17.47
N ALA A 415 6.22 -3.07 17.61
CA ALA A 415 4.95 -3.29 16.91
C ALA A 415 5.12 -3.09 15.39
N GLY A 416 5.83 -2.03 14.99
CA GLY A 416 6.20 -1.80 13.60
C GLY A 416 7.17 -2.86 13.05
N LEU A 417 8.10 -3.34 13.87
CA LEU A 417 9.07 -4.39 13.54
C LEU A 417 8.35 -5.69 13.19
N GLN A 418 7.45 -6.18 14.06
CA GLN A 418 6.70 -7.42 13.80
C GLN A 418 5.89 -7.34 12.50
N SER A 419 5.22 -6.22 12.24
CA SER A 419 4.48 -5.98 10.99
C SER A 419 5.41 -5.96 9.77
N THR A 420 6.59 -5.35 9.90
CA THR A 420 7.58 -5.27 8.82
C THR A 420 8.21 -6.63 8.54
N LEU A 421 8.53 -7.42 9.57
CA LEU A 421 9.00 -8.80 9.45
C LEU A 421 7.98 -9.69 8.75
N ALA A 422 6.69 -9.60 9.12
CA ALA A 422 5.62 -10.34 8.45
C ALA A 422 5.48 -9.95 6.97
N THR A 423 5.62 -8.66 6.67
CA THR A 423 5.56 -8.14 5.29
C THR A 423 6.73 -8.66 4.45
N ILE A 424 7.96 -8.62 4.99
CA ILE A 424 9.15 -9.15 4.32
C ILE A 424 8.98 -10.64 4.05
N LYS A 425 8.59 -11.42 5.08
CA LYS A 425 8.35 -12.86 4.96
C LYS A 425 7.35 -13.20 3.85
N SER A 426 6.23 -12.49 3.79
CA SER A 426 5.21 -12.69 2.74
C SER A 426 5.75 -12.38 1.34
N LYS A 427 6.45 -11.27 1.16
CA LYS A 427 7.05 -10.89 -0.13
C LYS A 427 8.15 -11.85 -0.57
N THR A 428 9.00 -12.29 0.35
CA THR A 428 10.03 -13.30 0.09
C THR A 428 9.42 -14.61 -0.38
N ALA A 429 8.38 -15.11 0.30
CA ALA A 429 7.69 -16.33 -0.11
C ALA A 429 7.06 -16.19 -1.51
N GLN A 430 6.48 -15.02 -1.84
CA GLN A 430 5.98 -14.75 -3.18
C GLN A 430 7.11 -14.79 -4.22
N MET A 431 8.26 -14.18 -3.92
CA MET A 431 9.39 -14.12 -4.84
C MET A 431 10.04 -15.48 -5.07
N GLU A 432 10.21 -16.27 -4.01
CA GLU A 432 10.70 -17.64 -4.08
C GLU A 432 9.78 -18.53 -4.89
N LYS A 433 8.47 -18.39 -4.73
CA LYS A 433 7.50 -19.11 -5.55
C LYS A 433 7.63 -18.73 -7.02
N MET A 434 7.72 -17.44 -7.34
CA MET A 434 7.87 -16.99 -8.73
C MET A 434 9.15 -17.49 -9.38
N ASP A 435 10.28 -17.48 -8.64
CA ASP A 435 11.56 -18.04 -9.10
C ASP A 435 11.48 -19.57 -9.33
N ALA A 436 10.89 -20.31 -8.39
CA ALA A 436 10.71 -21.75 -8.52
C ALA A 436 9.82 -22.12 -9.72
N ASP A 437 8.68 -21.44 -9.87
CA ASP A 437 7.71 -21.66 -10.93
C ASP A 437 8.34 -21.36 -12.31
N ILE A 438 9.06 -20.24 -12.45
CA ILE A 438 9.67 -19.90 -13.73
C ILE A 438 10.84 -20.83 -14.08
N ARG A 439 11.67 -21.23 -13.10
CA ARG A 439 12.74 -22.20 -13.34
C ARG A 439 12.20 -23.58 -13.72
N ALA A 440 11.07 -24.00 -13.14
CA ALA A 440 10.38 -25.22 -13.56
C ALA A 440 9.91 -25.12 -15.02
N LYS A 441 9.20 -24.04 -15.38
CA LYS A 441 8.77 -23.78 -16.77
C LYS A 441 9.95 -23.76 -17.75
N CYS A 442 11.04 -23.06 -17.41
CA CYS A 442 12.23 -23.01 -18.24
C CYS A 442 12.87 -24.40 -18.42
N ARG A 443 12.92 -25.24 -17.38
CA ARG A 443 13.43 -26.61 -17.48
C ARG A 443 12.60 -27.48 -18.43
N ASP A 444 11.28 -27.37 -18.39
CA ASP A 444 10.39 -28.10 -19.30
C ASP A 444 10.64 -27.76 -20.77
N TRP A 445 11.05 -26.52 -21.05
CA TRP A 445 11.39 -26.05 -22.39
C TRP A 445 12.88 -26.18 -22.74
N GLY A 446 13.77 -26.44 -21.78
CA GLY A 446 15.22 -26.41 -22.00
C GLY A 446 15.81 -25.00 -22.13
N LEU A 447 15.12 -23.99 -21.59
CA LEU A 447 15.58 -22.59 -21.59
C LEU A 447 16.57 -22.33 -20.45
N ASN A 448 17.67 -21.63 -20.77
CA ASN A 448 18.62 -21.15 -19.76
C ASN A 448 18.05 -19.95 -18.98
N THR A 449 18.22 -19.99 -17.66
CA THR A 449 17.78 -18.98 -16.67
C THR A 449 18.84 -17.94 -16.30
N TYR A 450 19.98 -17.87 -17.01
CA TYR A 450 21.09 -16.96 -16.70
C TYR A 450 20.68 -15.49 -16.51
N ILE A 451 19.65 -15.03 -17.22
CA ILE A 451 19.14 -13.65 -17.08
C ILE A 451 18.55 -13.40 -15.69
N LEU A 452 17.93 -14.42 -15.09
CA LEU A 452 17.43 -14.36 -13.73
C LEU A 452 18.57 -14.44 -12.73
N ASP A 453 19.55 -15.31 -12.95
CA ASP A 453 20.75 -15.40 -12.09
C ASP A 453 21.52 -14.07 -12.08
N SER A 454 21.70 -13.44 -13.25
CA SER A 454 22.31 -12.11 -13.38
C SER A 454 21.48 -11.02 -12.71
N ALA A 455 20.15 -11.08 -12.79
CA ALA A 455 19.28 -10.11 -12.13
C ALA A 455 19.30 -10.27 -10.61
N MET A 456 19.36 -11.49 -10.09
CA MET A 456 19.46 -11.76 -8.65
C MET A 456 20.75 -11.18 -8.05
N ASN A 457 21.85 -11.18 -8.80
CA ASN A 457 23.11 -10.55 -8.38
C ASN A 457 23.05 -9.01 -8.28
N THR A 458 22.03 -8.37 -8.86
CA THR A 458 21.86 -6.90 -8.75
C THR A 458 21.21 -6.46 -7.44
N HIS A 459 20.60 -7.39 -6.70
CA HIS A 459 19.83 -7.07 -5.49
C HIS A 459 18.75 -5.99 -5.73
N ASP A 460 18.11 -5.99 -6.91
CA ASP A 460 17.02 -5.08 -7.27
C ASP A 460 15.77 -5.88 -7.67
N SER A 461 14.72 -5.79 -6.83
CA SER A 461 13.44 -6.46 -7.07
C SER A 461 12.82 -6.15 -8.43
N LYS A 462 13.03 -4.94 -8.98
CA LYS A 462 12.50 -4.58 -10.31
C LYS A 462 13.21 -5.33 -11.42
N GLN A 463 14.53 -5.48 -11.32
CA GLN A 463 15.32 -6.22 -12.30
C GLN A 463 15.01 -7.71 -12.24
N ILE A 464 14.87 -8.26 -11.03
CA ILE A 464 14.49 -9.66 -10.81
C ILE A 464 13.10 -9.94 -11.41
N LEU A 465 12.10 -9.12 -11.08
CA LEU A 465 10.75 -9.27 -11.61
C LEU A 465 10.70 -9.11 -13.13
N LYS A 466 11.50 -8.21 -13.68
CA LYS A 466 11.65 -8.05 -15.13
C LYS A 466 12.26 -9.31 -15.77
N ALA A 467 13.32 -9.86 -15.20
CA ALA A 467 13.93 -11.09 -15.71
C ALA A 467 12.97 -12.30 -15.65
N ILE A 468 12.15 -12.39 -14.59
CA ILE A 468 11.08 -13.40 -14.50
C ILE A 468 10.06 -13.21 -15.63
N ALA A 469 9.60 -11.98 -15.86
CA ALA A 469 8.68 -11.66 -16.95
C ALA A 469 9.28 -11.95 -18.33
N ASP A 470 10.55 -11.59 -18.56
CA ASP A 470 11.27 -11.88 -19.81
C ASP A 470 11.39 -13.40 -20.05
N LEU A 471 11.62 -14.21 -18.99
CA LEU A 471 11.61 -15.67 -19.08
C LEU A 471 10.20 -16.22 -19.34
N GLU A 472 9.17 -15.63 -18.73
CA GLU A 472 7.76 -16.01 -18.94
C GLU A 472 7.38 -15.79 -20.41
N ASP A 473 7.73 -14.62 -20.97
CA ASP A 473 7.52 -14.29 -22.37
C ASP A 473 8.26 -15.26 -23.30
N ARG A 474 9.49 -15.66 -22.94
CA ARG A 474 10.24 -16.69 -23.69
C ARG A 474 9.56 -18.05 -23.64
N CYS A 475 9.02 -18.46 -22.49
CA CYS A 475 8.28 -19.71 -22.36
C CYS A 475 6.97 -19.67 -23.17
N VAL A 476 6.22 -18.57 -23.10
CA VAL A 476 4.98 -18.37 -23.87
C VAL A 476 5.27 -18.35 -25.36
N ALA A 477 6.34 -17.68 -25.79
CA ALA A 477 6.79 -17.69 -27.18
C ALA A 477 7.17 -19.09 -27.64
N ALA A 478 7.95 -19.84 -26.85
CA ALA A 478 8.31 -21.22 -27.14
C ALA A 478 7.08 -22.12 -27.25
N GLU A 479 6.13 -22.00 -26.32
CA GLU A 479 4.87 -22.76 -26.34
C GLU A 479 4.02 -22.44 -27.56
N LYS A 480 3.88 -21.16 -27.91
CA LYS A 480 3.14 -20.73 -29.08
C LYS A 480 3.77 -21.29 -30.36
N GLU A 481 5.07 -21.09 -30.53
CA GLU A 481 5.79 -21.57 -31.70
C GLU A 481 5.77 -23.11 -31.82
N TYR A 482 5.86 -23.82 -30.69
CA TYR A 482 5.74 -25.27 -30.62
C TYR A 482 4.35 -25.74 -31.07
N LYS A 483 3.28 -25.13 -30.57
CA LYS A 483 1.90 -25.44 -30.99
C LYS A 483 1.68 -25.14 -32.46
N ASP A 484 2.19 -24.00 -32.94
CA ASP A 484 2.12 -23.61 -34.34
C ASP A 484 2.85 -24.61 -35.23
N TYR A 485 4.05 -25.07 -34.82
CA TYR A 485 4.80 -26.10 -35.52
C TYR A 485 4.06 -27.43 -35.57
N ILE A 486 3.56 -27.95 -34.44
CA ILE A 486 2.83 -29.23 -34.42
C ILE A 486 1.63 -29.18 -35.36
N LYS A 487 0.87 -28.08 -35.32
CA LYS A 487 -0.27 -27.88 -36.22
C LYS A 487 0.16 -27.87 -37.68
N GLN A 488 1.19 -27.09 -38.01
CA GLN A 488 1.69 -26.95 -39.39
C GLN A 488 2.32 -28.23 -39.92
N ALA A 489 3.18 -28.89 -39.14
CA ALA A 489 3.81 -30.15 -39.49
C ALA A 489 2.77 -31.27 -39.66
N GLY A 490 1.82 -31.40 -38.73
CA GLY A 490 0.73 -32.35 -38.84
C GLY A 490 -0.14 -32.13 -40.09
N GLN A 491 -0.38 -30.88 -40.46
CA GLN A 491 -1.11 -30.56 -41.70
C GLN A 491 -0.25 -30.80 -42.94
N ALA A 492 1.03 -30.41 -42.93
CA ALA A 492 1.95 -30.62 -44.04
C ALA A 492 2.14 -32.11 -44.35
N ILE A 493 2.24 -32.97 -43.33
CA ILE A 493 2.30 -34.43 -43.51
C ILE A 493 1.02 -34.95 -44.18
N LYS A 494 -0.17 -34.48 -43.75
CA LYS A 494 -1.44 -34.86 -44.39
C LYS A 494 -1.51 -34.40 -45.86
N ASP A 495 -1.08 -33.17 -46.14
CA ASP A 495 -1.08 -32.60 -47.48
C ASP A 495 -0.06 -33.31 -48.39
N ALA A 496 1.13 -33.61 -47.87
CA ALA A 496 2.16 -34.38 -48.55
C ALA A 496 1.68 -35.78 -48.93
N ASN A 497 1.02 -36.49 -48.00
CA ASN A 497 0.43 -37.81 -48.25
C ASN A 497 -0.62 -37.76 -49.37
N LYS A 498 -1.50 -36.74 -49.38
CA LYS A 498 -2.46 -36.53 -50.47
C LYS A 498 -1.80 -36.25 -51.81
N ALA A 499 -0.72 -35.46 -51.79
CA ALA A 499 0.04 -35.08 -52.97
C ALA A 499 1.09 -36.13 -53.41
N LYS A 500 1.18 -37.27 -52.72
CA LYS A 500 2.21 -38.32 -52.89
C LYS A 500 3.63 -37.74 -52.85
N ILE A 501 3.92 -36.93 -51.85
CA ILE A 501 5.24 -36.33 -51.56
C ILE A 501 5.79 -36.97 -50.28
N ASP A 502 7.07 -37.34 -50.26
CA ASP A 502 7.74 -37.87 -49.08
C ASP A 502 7.85 -36.83 -47.95
N ALA A 503 7.46 -37.24 -46.73
CA ALA A 503 7.40 -36.41 -45.53
C ALA A 503 8.08 -37.09 -44.31
N ILE A 504 8.92 -38.10 -44.52
CA ILE A 504 9.48 -38.91 -43.43
C ILE A 504 10.29 -38.10 -42.43
N ASP A 505 11.12 -37.16 -42.90
CA ASP A 505 11.96 -36.35 -42.00
C ASP A 505 11.12 -35.44 -41.09
N VAL A 506 10.07 -34.81 -41.62
CA VAL A 506 9.15 -33.97 -40.84
C VAL A 506 8.30 -34.81 -39.89
N THR A 507 8.00 -36.06 -40.26
CA THR A 507 7.31 -37.02 -39.39
C THR A 507 8.17 -37.43 -38.20
N ASN A 508 9.45 -37.71 -38.42
CA ASN A 508 10.42 -38.03 -37.38
C ASN A 508 10.66 -36.83 -36.44
N ASP A 509 10.79 -35.63 -37.00
CA ASP A 509 10.90 -34.39 -36.21
C ASP A 509 9.67 -34.17 -35.32
N LEU A 510 8.47 -34.37 -35.88
CA LEU A 510 7.22 -34.22 -35.12
C LEU A 510 7.15 -35.23 -33.97
N ALA A 511 7.56 -36.48 -34.19
CA ALA A 511 7.60 -37.51 -33.15
C ALA A 511 8.62 -37.17 -32.04
N ALA A 512 9.82 -36.71 -32.40
CA ALA A 512 10.85 -36.30 -31.45
C ALA A 512 10.40 -35.13 -30.57
N VAL A 513 9.80 -34.10 -31.18
CA VAL A 513 9.30 -32.90 -30.49
C VAL A 513 8.11 -33.21 -29.58
N LEU A 514 7.24 -34.15 -29.95
CA LEU A 514 6.13 -34.61 -29.10
C LEU A 514 6.60 -35.44 -27.90
N GLY A 515 7.71 -36.19 -28.06
CA GLY A 515 8.32 -36.98 -26.99
C GLY A 515 9.08 -36.13 -25.98
N ASP A 516 9.76 -35.08 -26.43
CA ASP A 516 10.49 -34.14 -25.58
C ASP A 516 10.45 -32.71 -26.15
N LYS A 517 9.83 -31.79 -25.40
CA LYS A 517 9.69 -30.38 -25.80
C LYS A 517 11.03 -29.67 -25.98
N ARG A 518 12.11 -30.16 -25.36
CA ARG A 518 13.45 -29.56 -25.47
C ARG A 518 14.03 -29.71 -26.87
N GLU A 519 13.66 -30.78 -27.58
CA GLU A 519 14.07 -31.03 -28.97
C GLU A 519 13.61 -29.90 -29.90
N TRP A 520 12.45 -29.29 -29.62
CA TRP A 520 11.97 -28.13 -30.37
C TRP A 520 12.95 -26.97 -30.33
N LEU A 521 13.52 -26.65 -29.17
CA LEU A 521 14.45 -25.52 -29.04
C LEU A 521 15.84 -25.87 -29.56
N LEU A 522 16.34 -27.08 -29.31
CA LEU A 522 17.67 -27.53 -29.73
C LEU A 522 17.81 -27.63 -31.25
N ALA A 523 16.81 -28.21 -31.91
CA ALA A 523 16.86 -28.48 -33.35
C ALA A 523 15.99 -27.53 -34.19
N LYS A 524 15.48 -26.45 -33.58
CA LYS A 524 14.50 -25.51 -34.16
C LYS A 524 14.79 -25.11 -35.61
N SER A 525 16.02 -24.69 -35.89
CA SER A 525 16.42 -24.21 -37.22
C SER A 525 16.29 -25.31 -38.27
N ASN A 526 16.80 -26.50 -37.96
CA ASN A 526 16.79 -27.65 -38.86
C ASN A 526 15.37 -28.19 -39.06
N ILE A 527 14.59 -28.29 -37.99
CA ILE A 527 13.19 -28.72 -38.04
C ILE A 527 12.35 -27.75 -38.88
N LYS A 528 12.50 -26.43 -38.67
CA LYS A 528 11.80 -25.41 -39.47
C LYS A 528 12.22 -25.45 -40.94
N LYS A 529 13.51 -25.66 -41.21
CA LYS A 529 14.02 -25.82 -42.58
C LYS A 529 13.35 -27.00 -43.27
N ARG A 530 13.34 -28.18 -42.65
CA ARG A 530 12.70 -29.38 -43.22
C ARG A 530 11.20 -29.22 -43.43
N LEU A 531 10.51 -28.56 -42.50
CA LEU A 531 9.10 -28.23 -42.67
C LEU A 531 8.88 -27.29 -43.86
N ASN A 532 9.69 -26.24 -43.99
CA ASN A 532 9.59 -25.30 -45.11
C ASN A 532 9.91 -25.97 -46.45
N ASP A 533 10.91 -26.85 -46.50
CA ASP A 533 11.25 -27.61 -47.70
C ASP A 533 10.09 -28.53 -48.12
N LEU A 534 9.42 -29.18 -47.15
CA LEU A 534 8.22 -29.98 -47.40
C LEU A 534 7.06 -29.10 -47.90
N LEU A 535 6.81 -27.97 -47.24
CA LEU A 535 5.77 -27.01 -47.65
C LEU A 535 6.03 -26.47 -49.06
N ALA A 536 7.28 -26.16 -49.41
CA ALA A 536 7.65 -25.71 -50.75
C ALA A 536 7.39 -26.80 -51.81
N LYS A 537 7.72 -28.06 -51.51
CA LYS A 537 7.39 -29.21 -52.37
C LYS A 537 5.87 -29.37 -52.56
N ILE A 538 5.09 -29.16 -51.49
CA ILE A 538 3.62 -29.19 -51.53
C ILE A 538 3.08 -28.02 -52.37
N ASP A 539 3.59 -26.81 -52.14
CA ASP A 539 3.11 -25.58 -52.80
C ASP A 539 3.49 -25.55 -54.28
N ALA A 540 4.65 -26.11 -54.65
CA ALA A 540 5.04 -26.33 -56.04
C ALA A 540 4.08 -27.29 -56.80
N LYS A 541 3.29 -28.10 -56.08
CA LYS A 541 2.20 -28.92 -56.66
C LYS A 541 0.82 -28.25 -56.57
N LYS A 542 0.67 -27.09 -55.93
CA LYS A 542 -0.60 -26.34 -55.84
C LYS A 542 -0.68 -25.31 -56.98
N PRO A 543 -1.85 -25.15 -57.63
CA PRO A 543 -2.05 -24.01 -58.53
C PRO A 543 -2.18 -22.72 -57.69
N GLN A 544 -1.21 -21.82 -57.78
CA GLN A 544 -1.24 -20.53 -57.08
C GLN A 544 -2.18 -19.53 -57.77
N SER A 545 -3.19 -19.06 -57.04
CA SER A 545 -4.03 -17.91 -57.41
C SER A 545 -3.39 -16.62 -56.91
N SER A 546 -3.16 -15.66 -57.80
CA SER A 546 -2.62 -14.32 -57.49
C SER A 546 -3.61 -13.39 -56.78
N VAL A 547 -4.87 -13.82 -56.59
CA VAL A 547 -5.99 -13.01 -56.08
C VAL A 547 -6.64 -13.67 -54.86
N SER A 548 -7.15 -12.87 -53.92
CA SER A 548 -7.89 -13.36 -52.74
C SER A 548 -9.27 -13.92 -53.13
N ARG A 549 -9.73 -14.94 -52.41
CA ARG A 549 -11.10 -15.48 -52.58
C ARG A 549 -12.18 -14.54 -52.04
N LEU A 550 -11.80 -13.57 -51.22
CA LEU A 550 -12.71 -12.58 -50.64
C LEU A 550 -12.77 -11.29 -51.47
N MET A 551 -12.03 -11.21 -52.58
CA MET A 551 -12.12 -10.09 -53.51
C MET A 551 -13.30 -10.31 -54.45
N PRO A 552 -14.22 -9.33 -54.58
CA PRO A 552 -15.30 -9.39 -55.56
C PRO A 552 -14.81 -9.49 -57.00
N ASP A 553 -15.59 -10.15 -57.85
CA ASP A 553 -15.27 -10.38 -59.26
C ASP A 553 -15.23 -9.09 -60.07
N GLU A 554 -16.02 -8.09 -59.68
CA GLU A 554 -16.08 -6.76 -60.29
C GLU A 554 -14.75 -6.00 -60.17
N LEU A 555 -13.86 -6.41 -59.26
CA LEU A 555 -12.56 -5.78 -59.01
C LEU A 555 -11.38 -6.55 -59.65
N LYS A 556 -11.65 -7.58 -60.47
CA LYS A 556 -10.61 -8.28 -61.22
C LYS A 556 -9.84 -7.33 -62.13
N THR A 557 -8.58 -7.69 -62.44
CA THR A 557 -7.76 -6.92 -63.40
C THR A 557 -8.51 -6.75 -64.73
N LYS A 558 -8.40 -5.58 -65.34
CA LYS A 558 -9.09 -5.18 -66.59
C LYS A 558 -10.62 -5.24 -66.52
N SER A 559 -11.21 -5.22 -65.32
CA SER A 559 -12.66 -5.11 -65.13
C SER A 559 -13.22 -3.80 -65.71
N ALA A 560 -14.55 -3.80 -65.92
CA ALA A 560 -15.28 -2.60 -66.33
C ALA A 560 -15.13 -1.46 -65.31
N TYR A 561 -15.06 -1.77 -64.01
CA TYR A 561 -14.85 -0.79 -62.95
C TYR A 561 -13.50 -0.07 -63.09
N LEU A 562 -12.43 -0.83 -63.35
CA LEU A 562 -11.07 -0.29 -63.53
C LEU A 562 -10.85 0.38 -64.90
N ASN A 563 -11.91 0.59 -65.69
CA ASN A 563 -11.82 1.11 -67.06
C ASN A 563 -10.82 0.34 -67.95
N GLY A 564 -10.67 -0.97 -67.71
CA GLY A 564 -9.74 -1.82 -68.45
C GLY A 564 -8.27 -1.76 -68.01
N GLU A 565 -7.94 -1.07 -66.91
CA GLU A 565 -6.56 -1.06 -66.39
C GLU A 565 -6.08 -2.44 -65.96
N ASP A 566 -4.82 -2.75 -66.27
CA ASP A 566 -4.13 -3.95 -65.80
C ASP A 566 -3.65 -3.75 -64.35
N TYR A 567 -4.60 -3.68 -63.42
CA TYR A 567 -4.34 -3.51 -62.00
C TYR A 567 -4.93 -4.65 -61.20
N THR A 568 -4.12 -5.26 -60.35
CA THR A 568 -4.56 -6.31 -59.41
C THR A 568 -4.51 -5.75 -58.00
N PHE A 569 -5.66 -5.75 -57.33
CA PHE A 569 -5.69 -5.39 -55.92
C PHE A 569 -4.91 -6.39 -55.07
N ALA A 570 -4.29 -5.88 -54.00
CA ALA A 570 -3.39 -6.66 -53.19
C ALA A 570 -4.15 -7.81 -52.48
N LYS A 571 -3.74 -9.05 -52.73
CA LYS A 571 -4.34 -10.24 -52.12
C LYS A 571 -4.32 -10.16 -50.59
N ASP A 572 -3.21 -9.69 -50.02
CA ASP A 572 -3.02 -9.55 -48.60
C ASP A 572 -3.93 -8.49 -47.95
N PHE A 573 -4.46 -7.53 -48.71
CA PHE A 573 -5.51 -6.61 -48.25
C PHE A 573 -6.85 -7.33 -48.06
N PHE A 574 -7.34 -8.00 -49.10
CA PHE A 574 -8.63 -8.70 -49.06
C PHE A 574 -8.63 -9.90 -48.10
N ASP A 575 -7.45 -10.50 -47.86
CA ASP A 575 -7.29 -11.54 -46.84
C ASP A 575 -7.45 -11.01 -45.39
N LEU A 576 -7.53 -9.69 -45.18
CA LEU A 576 -7.82 -9.11 -43.86
C LEU A 576 -9.30 -9.12 -43.48
N ILE A 577 -10.19 -9.36 -44.45
CA ILE A 577 -11.64 -9.48 -44.25
C ILE A 577 -11.92 -10.77 -43.47
N ASP A 578 -12.88 -10.71 -42.53
CA ASP A 578 -13.36 -11.90 -41.84
C ASP A 578 -14.00 -12.87 -42.85
N PRO A 579 -13.45 -14.07 -43.07
CA PRO A 579 -14.00 -15.02 -44.05
C PRO A 579 -15.43 -15.45 -43.72
N ASN A 580 -15.90 -15.26 -42.48
CA ASN A 580 -17.28 -15.57 -42.08
C ASN A 580 -18.24 -14.37 -42.24
N LYS A 581 -17.72 -13.19 -42.59
CA LYS A 581 -18.49 -11.97 -42.81
C LYS A 581 -18.04 -11.31 -44.12
N PRO A 582 -18.36 -11.92 -45.28
CA PRO A 582 -18.01 -11.34 -46.57
C PRO A 582 -18.66 -9.95 -46.72
N ILE A 583 -17.94 -9.04 -47.36
CA ILE A 583 -18.40 -7.67 -47.62
C ILE A 583 -19.04 -7.64 -49.00
N ARG A 584 -20.29 -7.20 -49.07
CA ARG A 584 -21.02 -7.01 -50.33
C ARG A 584 -20.55 -5.73 -51.02
N LEU A 585 -20.32 -5.80 -52.34
CA LEU A 585 -19.97 -4.64 -53.17
C LEU A 585 -21.19 -4.21 -54.00
N GLU A 586 -21.49 -2.92 -53.98
CA GLU A 586 -22.45 -2.30 -54.90
C GLU A 586 -21.78 -1.15 -55.64
N ILE A 587 -21.76 -1.20 -56.97
CA ILE A 587 -21.24 -0.11 -57.81
C ILE A 587 -22.43 0.64 -58.40
N LEU A 588 -22.56 1.91 -58.05
CA LEU A 588 -23.67 2.77 -58.44
C LEU A 588 -23.29 3.63 -59.65
N ASP A 589 -24.21 3.76 -60.60
CA ASP A 589 -24.07 4.71 -61.71
C ASP A 589 -24.49 6.12 -61.28
N SER A 590 -23.77 6.67 -60.30
CA SER A 590 -24.01 8.00 -59.74
C SER A 590 -22.69 8.75 -59.53
N ASP A 591 -22.79 10.08 -59.51
CA ASP A 591 -21.68 10.96 -59.10
C ASP A 591 -21.78 11.37 -57.62
N THR A 592 -22.51 10.60 -56.82
CA THR A 592 -22.58 10.79 -55.36
C THR A 592 -21.30 10.30 -54.67
N GLY A 593 -21.15 10.57 -53.38
CA GLY A 593 -20.06 10.01 -52.59
C GLY A 593 -20.22 8.51 -52.37
N SER A 594 -19.10 7.79 -52.37
CA SER A 594 -19.03 6.40 -51.89
C SER A 594 -19.24 6.36 -50.37
N TYR A 595 -19.69 5.22 -49.86
CA TYR A 595 -19.81 4.99 -48.43
C TYR A 595 -19.79 3.51 -48.09
N SER A 596 -19.53 3.22 -46.82
CA SER A 596 -19.55 1.89 -46.25
C SER A 596 -20.57 1.81 -45.11
N SER A 597 -21.12 0.62 -44.92
CA SER A 597 -22.02 0.33 -43.81
C SER A 597 -21.30 0.39 -42.46
N PHE A 598 -22.01 0.89 -41.44
CA PHE A 598 -21.45 0.99 -40.08
C PHE A 598 -21.07 -0.36 -39.46
N ILE A 599 -21.77 -1.43 -39.86
CA ILE A 599 -21.54 -2.82 -39.39
C ILE A 599 -20.45 -3.55 -40.17
N GLY A 600 -20.01 -3.00 -41.31
CA GLY A 600 -18.89 -3.54 -42.09
C GLY A 600 -19.23 -4.74 -42.97
N ASP A 601 -20.43 -4.80 -43.54
CA ASP A 601 -20.88 -5.88 -44.42
C ASP A 601 -21.22 -5.42 -45.86
N LEU A 602 -21.13 -4.12 -46.12
CA LEU A 602 -21.51 -3.50 -47.38
C LEU A 602 -20.64 -2.27 -47.70
N VAL A 603 -20.17 -2.22 -48.95
CA VAL A 603 -19.47 -1.09 -49.58
C VAL A 603 -20.25 -0.64 -50.80
N HIS A 604 -20.63 0.63 -50.84
CA HIS A 604 -21.18 1.30 -52.01
C HIS A 604 -20.14 2.20 -52.66
N ILE A 605 -19.84 1.93 -53.92
CA ILE A 605 -18.92 2.73 -54.72
C ILE A 605 -19.73 3.57 -55.71
N ALA A 606 -19.52 4.89 -55.64
CA ALA A 606 -20.09 5.88 -56.55
C ALA A 606 -18.96 6.79 -57.09
N GLY A 607 -19.32 7.88 -57.78
CA GLY A 607 -18.35 8.86 -58.26
C GLY A 607 -17.71 8.50 -59.60
N LYS A 608 -18.48 7.94 -60.54
CA LYS A 608 -17.99 7.44 -61.83
C LYS A 608 -17.17 8.47 -62.62
N LYS A 609 -17.61 9.74 -62.67
CA LYS A 609 -16.82 10.79 -63.34
C LYS A 609 -15.49 11.07 -62.64
N ARG A 610 -15.49 11.09 -61.30
CA ARG A 610 -14.29 11.34 -60.49
C ARG A 610 -13.27 10.22 -60.68
N GLY A 611 -13.70 8.96 -60.61
CA GLY A 611 -12.84 7.80 -60.86
C GLY A 611 -12.30 7.73 -62.29
N LYS A 612 -13.07 8.17 -63.30
CA LYS A 612 -12.59 8.26 -64.69
C LYS A 612 -11.50 9.32 -64.89
N LEU A 613 -11.57 10.43 -64.15
CA LEU A 613 -10.58 11.51 -64.22
C LEU A 613 -9.29 11.18 -63.43
N SER A 614 -9.42 10.38 -62.37
CA SER A 614 -8.33 10.01 -61.47
C SER A 614 -8.27 8.48 -61.34
N PRO A 615 -7.45 7.80 -62.16
CA PRO A 615 -7.12 6.40 -61.96
C PRO A 615 -6.70 6.08 -60.52
N TRP A 616 -5.96 6.99 -59.87
CA TRP A 616 -5.56 6.81 -58.49
C TRP A 616 -6.79 6.78 -57.56
N GLU A 617 -7.74 7.70 -57.70
CA GLU A 617 -8.97 7.71 -56.88
C GLU A 617 -9.82 6.44 -57.12
N CYS A 618 -9.92 6.00 -58.38
CA CYS A 618 -10.65 4.78 -58.73
C CYS A 618 -10.12 3.54 -57.97
N LYS A 619 -8.82 3.52 -57.63
CA LYS A 619 -8.22 2.45 -56.82
C LYS A 619 -8.25 2.78 -55.32
N ALA A 620 -8.02 4.04 -54.96
CA ALA A 620 -7.93 4.52 -53.58
C ALA A 620 -9.24 4.30 -52.82
N VAL A 621 -10.37 4.65 -53.45
CA VAL A 621 -11.71 4.55 -52.85
C VAL A 621 -12.06 3.11 -52.45
N ILE A 622 -11.57 2.10 -53.19
CA ILE A 622 -11.76 0.70 -52.81
C ILE A 622 -11.05 0.40 -51.49
N TYR A 623 -9.76 0.74 -51.38
CA TYR A 623 -9.02 0.52 -50.14
C TYR A 623 -9.58 1.33 -48.97
N HIS A 624 -10.09 2.53 -49.23
CA HIS A 624 -10.72 3.40 -48.25
C HIS A 624 -12.02 2.79 -47.70
N GLU A 625 -12.99 2.48 -48.57
CA GLU A 625 -14.30 1.98 -48.15
C GLU A 625 -14.23 0.56 -47.58
N TYR A 626 -13.42 -0.33 -48.15
CA TYR A 626 -13.18 -1.63 -47.54
C TYR A 626 -12.40 -1.49 -46.22
N GLY A 627 -11.54 -0.49 -46.09
CA GLY A 627 -10.83 -0.16 -44.85
C GLY A 627 -11.79 0.14 -43.69
N HIS A 628 -12.86 0.90 -43.95
CA HIS A 628 -13.94 1.13 -42.97
C HIS A 628 -14.62 -0.16 -42.53
N CYS A 629 -14.93 -1.06 -43.47
CA CYS A 629 -15.53 -2.36 -43.15
C CYS A 629 -14.58 -3.26 -42.37
N ILE A 630 -13.29 -3.32 -42.75
CA ILE A 630 -12.27 -4.10 -42.02
C ILE A 630 -12.10 -3.56 -40.59
N ASP A 631 -12.09 -2.23 -40.40
CA ASP A 631 -12.14 -1.63 -39.06
C ASP A 631 -13.37 -2.10 -38.27
N ALA A 632 -14.56 -2.03 -38.87
CA ALA A 632 -15.80 -2.41 -38.21
C ALA A 632 -15.84 -3.90 -37.81
N GLN A 633 -15.33 -4.79 -38.66
CA GLN A 633 -15.28 -6.23 -38.37
C GLN A 633 -14.30 -6.59 -37.25
N ARG A 634 -13.22 -5.80 -37.09
CA ARG A 634 -12.08 -6.12 -36.25
C ARG A 634 -11.91 -5.21 -35.04
N ASP A 635 -12.77 -4.21 -34.88
CA ASP A 635 -12.71 -3.19 -33.83
C ASP A 635 -11.33 -2.47 -33.78
N LEU A 636 -10.71 -2.21 -34.95
CA LEU A 636 -9.36 -1.65 -35.00
C LEU A 636 -9.27 -0.25 -34.37
N TRP A 637 -10.35 0.54 -34.46
CA TRP A 637 -10.45 1.85 -33.83
C TRP A 637 -10.26 1.82 -32.30
N LYS A 638 -10.44 0.65 -31.67
CA LYS A 638 -10.19 0.42 -30.23
C LYS A 638 -8.79 -0.12 -29.92
N ASP A 639 -7.97 -0.42 -30.93
CA ASP A 639 -6.62 -0.97 -30.70
C ASP A 639 -5.77 0.03 -29.90
N PRO A 640 -5.26 -0.35 -28.70
CA PRO A 640 -4.39 0.51 -27.91
C PRO A 640 -3.15 1.00 -28.67
N LYS A 641 -2.61 0.21 -29.61
CA LYS A 641 -1.47 0.62 -30.45
C LYS A 641 -1.84 1.74 -31.40
N LEU A 642 -3.01 1.64 -32.03
CA LEU A 642 -3.53 2.70 -32.89
C LEU A 642 -3.75 3.98 -32.11
N ILE A 643 -4.43 3.89 -30.96
CA ILE A 643 -4.73 5.05 -30.10
C ILE A 643 -3.43 5.76 -29.70
N ALA A 644 -2.45 5.01 -29.19
CA ALA A 644 -1.16 5.56 -28.78
C ALA A 644 -0.39 6.22 -29.94
N MET A 645 -0.39 5.58 -31.11
CA MET A 645 0.22 6.12 -32.33
C MET A 645 -0.45 7.44 -32.75
N ARG A 646 -1.79 7.46 -32.83
CA ARG A 646 -2.55 8.67 -33.20
C ARG A 646 -2.31 9.81 -32.22
N ASP A 647 -2.29 9.55 -30.91
CA ASP A 647 -2.03 10.56 -29.89
C ASP A 647 -0.62 11.16 -30.03
N ALA A 648 0.39 10.33 -30.32
CA ALA A 648 1.75 10.78 -30.56
C ALA A 648 1.84 11.68 -31.81
N GLN A 649 1.15 11.30 -32.89
CA GLN A 649 1.07 12.08 -34.13
C GLN A 649 0.35 13.42 -33.92
N ILE A 650 -0.77 13.43 -33.21
CA ILE A 650 -1.52 14.65 -32.86
C ILE A 650 -0.63 15.61 -32.06
N LYS A 651 0.13 15.08 -31.09
CA LYS A 651 1.07 15.87 -30.30
C LYS A 651 2.16 16.49 -31.16
N LYS A 652 2.72 15.72 -32.10
CA LYS A 652 3.73 16.21 -33.06
C LYS A 652 3.17 17.32 -33.95
N LEU A 653 1.98 17.10 -34.51
CA LEU A 653 1.28 18.04 -35.39
C LEU A 653 0.92 19.36 -34.71
N LYS A 654 0.56 19.33 -33.42
CA LYS A 654 0.21 20.53 -32.63
C LYS A 654 1.41 21.33 -32.14
N LYS A 655 2.65 20.84 -32.33
CA LYS A 655 3.86 21.57 -31.92
C LYS A 655 4.00 22.85 -32.74
N LYS A 656 4.21 23.98 -32.06
CA LYS A 656 4.51 25.27 -32.71
C LYS A 656 5.98 25.35 -33.10
N GLY A 657 6.24 25.97 -34.25
CA GLY A 657 7.57 26.30 -34.74
C GLY A 657 7.53 27.57 -35.57
N GLU A 658 8.69 28.15 -35.84
CA GLU A 658 8.82 29.23 -36.82
C GLU A 658 8.87 28.65 -38.23
N TYR A 659 7.89 29.05 -39.04
CA TYR A 659 7.80 28.64 -40.44
C TYR A 659 7.76 29.87 -41.35
N THR A 660 8.40 29.78 -42.50
CA THR A 660 8.30 30.81 -43.55
C THR A 660 7.18 30.46 -44.51
N LEU A 661 6.19 31.34 -44.64
CA LEU A 661 5.09 31.26 -45.57
C LEU A 661 5.21 32.34 -46.65
N TYR A 662 4.62 32.08 -47.82
CA TYR A 662 4.42 33.08 -48.86
C TYR A 662 2.96 33.53 -48.78
N GLU A 663 2.73 34.75 -48.32
CA GLU A 663 1.39 35.31 -48.23
C GLU A 663 1.12 36.21 -49.43
N ARG A 664 -0.04 36.01 -50.07
CA ARG A 664 -0.48 36.87 -51.16
C ARG A 664 -1.07 38.15 -50.55
N LYS A 665 -0.42 39.29 -50.78
CA LYS A 665 -0.89 40.61 -50.33
C LYS A 665 -1.28 41.47 -51.52
N TRP A 666 -2.33 42.25 -51.33
CA TRP A 666 -2.75 43.25 -52.32
C TRP A 666 -1.94 44.52 -52.08
N ASN A 667 -1.26 44.99 -53.13
CA ASN A 667 -0.64 46.30 -53.10
C ASN A 667 -1.65 47.33 -53.63
N HIS A 668 -2.15 48.18 -52.73
CA HIS A 668 -3.13 49.23 -53.07
C HIS A 668 -2.54 50.34 -53.96
N GLU A 669 -1.21 50.52 -53.97
CA GLU A 669 -0.52 51.53 -54.78
C GLU A 669 -0.27 51.05 -56.21
N SER A 670 0.08 49.78 -56.41
CA SER A 670 0.35 49.21 -57.75
C SER A 670 -0.86 48.49 -58.39
N GLY A 671 -1.97 48.35 -57.67
CA GLY A 671 -3.18 47.71 -58.18
C GLY A 671 -3.02 46.23 -58.50
N GLY A 672 -2.15 45.52 -57.76
CA GLY A 672 -1.77 44.14 -58.06
C GLY A 672 -1.46 43.30 -56.82
N TRP A 673 -1.57 41.97 -56.99
CA TRP A 673 -1.17 41.01 -55.97
C TRP A 673 0.33 40.75 -56.02
N TYR A 674 0.98 40.72 -54.86
CA TYR A 674 2.36 40.25 -54.71
C TYR A 674 2.46 39.19 -53.61
N TYR A 675 3.54 38.41 -53.61
CA TYR A 675 3.81 37.41 -52.58
C TYR A 675 4.89 37.93 -51.64
N GLU A 676 4.60 38.00 -50.35
CA GLU A 676 5.55 38.37 -49.31
C GLU A 676 5.95 37.15 -48.50
N ARG A 677 7.25 37.03 -48.21
CA ARG A 677 7.77 35.99 -47.30
C ARG A 677 7.59 36.45 -45.87
N THR A 678 6.66 35.83 -45.14
CA THR A 678 6.43 36.12 -43.72
C THR A 678 6.87 34.94 -42.85
N LYS A 679 7.63 35.22 -41.78
CA LYS A 679 7.94 34.25 -40.74
C LYS A 679 6.81 34.26 -39.71
N GLN A 680 6.20 33.11 -39.46
CA GLN A 680 5.11 32.98 -38.49
C GLN A 680 5.40 31.85 -37.50
N THR A 681 5.04 32.08 -36.24
CA THR A 681 5.06 31.04 -35.21
C THR A 681 3.70 30.33 -35.16
N ILE A 682 3.56 29.26 -35.92
CA ILE A 682 2.32 28.49 -36.08
C ILE A 682 2.55 27.00 -35.79
N THR A 683 1.46 26.22 -35.68
CA THR A 683 1.58 24.76 -35.50
C THR A 683 2.06 24.08 -36.78
N MET A 684 2.77 22.96 -36.66
CA MET A 684 3.22 22.16 -37.80
C MET A 684 2.04 21.79 -38.73
N VAL A 685 0.91 21.40 -38.16
CA VAL A 685 -0.30 21.05 -38.94
C VAL A 685 -0.87 22.24 -39.71
N GLU A 686 -0.89 23.43 -39.11
CA GLU A 686 -1.36 24.64 -39.80
C GLU A 686 -0.44 25.01 -40.96
N TYR A 687 0.87 24.93 -40.75
CA TYR A 687 1.85 25.17 -41.81
C TYR A 687 1.66 24.21 -42.98
N ILE A 688 1.50 22.92 -42.71
CA ILE A 688 1.34 21.90 -43.74
C ILE A 688 0.02 22.06 -44.49
N ASP A 689 -1.10 22.28 -43.79
CA ASP A 689 -2.40 22.49 -44.43
C ASP A 689 -2.38 23.73 -45.35
N LYS A 690 -1.79 24.84 -44.91
CA LYS A 690 -1.58 26.04 -45.76
C LYS A 690 -0.74 25.73 -47.00
N ARG A 691 0.33 24.93 -46.86
CA ARG A 691 1.20 24.51 -47.97
C ARG A 691 0.47 23.60 -48.97
N LEU A 692 -0.40 22.71 -48.48
CA LEU A 692 -1.20 21.82 -49.32
C LEU A 692 -2.30 22.58 -50.07
N ILE A 693 -2.93 23.57 -49.44
CA ILE A 693 -3.88 24.49 -50.10
C ILE A 693 -3.20 25.23 -51.25
N ALA A 694 -2.06 25.89 -50.97
CA ALA A 694 -1.31 26.61 -52.00
C ALA A 694 -0.82 25.69 -53.13
N LEU A 695 -0.44 24.45 -52.81
CA LEU A 695 -0.06 23.45 -53.81
C LEU A 695 -1.25 23.05 -54.68
N SER A 696 -2.42 22.81 -54.07
CA SER A 696 -3.66 22.48 -54.78
C SER A 696 -4.06 23.60 -55.73
N GLU A 697 -4.07 24.85 -55.26
CA GLU A 697 -4.37 26.01 -56.09
C GLU A 697 -3.41 26.11 -57.28
N LYS A 698 -2.10 25.99 -57.02
CA LYS A 698 -1.09 26.02 -58.08
C LYS A 698 -1.34 24.94 -59.14
N ILE A 699 -1.63 23.71 -58.71
CA ILE A 699 -1.87 22.58 -59.62
C ILE A 699 -3.13 22.79 -60.45
N SER A 700 -4.20 23.34 -59.86
CA SER A 700 -5.45 23.61 -60.59
C SER A 700 -5.26 24.56 -61.77
N TRP A 701 -4.26 25.46 -61.71
CA TRP A 701 -3.92 26.38 -62.80
C TRP A 701 -2.88 25.84 -63.80
N MET A 702 -2.33 24.65 -63.56
CA MET A 702 -1.36 24.03 -64.47
C MET A 702 -2.08 23.26 -65.59
N ASN A 703 -1.45 23.24 -66.77
CA ASN A 703 -1.94 22.48 -67.92
C ASN A 703 -1.82 20.96 -67.67
N ASP A 704 -2.81 20.18 -68.08
CA ASP A 704 -2.88 18.72 -67.93
C ASP A 704 -1.71 17.99 -68.59
N ASP A 705 -1.17 18.52 -69.70
CA ASP A 705 0.00 17.96 -70.39
C ASP A 705 1.24 17.84 -69.50
N VAL A 706 1.36 18.70 -68.48
CA VAL A 706 2.47 18.66 -67.53
C VAL A 706 2.45 17.36 -66.71
N PHE A 707 1.26 16.83 -66.43
CA PHE A 707 1.06 15.62 -65.65
C PHE A 707 1.09 14.38 -66.56
N ALA A 708 0.47 14.46 -67.73
CA ALA A 708 0.44 13.37 -68.70
C ALA A 708 1.86 12.90 -69.09
N LYS A 709 2.81 13.82 -69.28
CA LYS A 709 4.23 13.52 -69.54
C LYS A 709 4.93 12.71 -68.44
N ARG A 710 4.35 12.67 -67.24
CA ARG A 710 4.86 11.94 -66.07
C ARG A 710 4.04 10.67 -65.77
N GLY A 711 3.12 10.29 -66.66
CA GLY A 711 2.29 9.10 -66.52
C GLY A 711 1.26 9.19 -65.38
N ILE A 712 0.84 10.41 -65.01
CA ILE A 712 -0.18 10.66 -63.98
C ILE A 712 -1.17 11.70 -64.50
N THR A 713 -2.39 11.74 -63.95
CA THR A 713 -3.34 12.81 -64.28
C THR A 713 -3.18 13.99 -63.31
N LYS A 714 -3.63 15.19 -63.73
CA LYS A 714 -3.74 16.34 -62.82
C LYS A 714 -4.64 16.00 -61.62
N HIS A 715 -5.72 15.28 -61.89
CA HIS A 715 -6.68 14.85 -60.88
C HIS A 715 -6.04 13.86 -59.89
N ASP A 716 -5.17 12.93 -60.31
CA ASP A 716 -4.48 12.02 -59.38
C ASP A 716 -3.71 12.78 -58.29
N VAL A 717 -3.09 13.92 -58.65
CA VAL A 717 -2.34 14.74 -57.69
C VAL A 717 -3.29 15.52 -56.78
N LEU A 718 -4.38 16.07 -57.33
CA LEU A 718 -5.39 16.79 -56.55
C LEU A 718 -6.08 15.86 -55.53
N GLU A 719 -6.38 14.62 -55.94
CA GLU A 719 -6.99 13.62 -55.06
C GLU A 719 -6.03 13.15 -53.97
N GLN A 720 -4.75 12.95 -54.29
CA GLN A 720 -3.72 12.69 -53.28
C GLN A 720 -3.56 13.84 -52.27
N ILE A 721 -3.66 15.10 -52.71
CA ILE A 721 -3.70 16.26 -51.79
C ILE A 721 -4.96 16.21 -50.93
N GLY A 722 -6.12 15.94 -51.53
CA GLY A 722 -7.41 15.79 -50.84
C GLY A 722 -7.35 14.74 -49.73
N SER A 723 -6.96 13.51 -50.06
CA SER A 723 -6.78 12.41 -49.11
C SER A 723 -5.80 12.76 -47.97
N THR A 724 -4.67 13.40 -48.29
CA THR A 724 -3.72 13.88 -47.25
C THR A 724 -4.38 14.88 -46.30
N ARG A 725 -5.18 15.81 -46.85
CA ARG A 725 -5.86 16.84 -46.06
C ARG A 725 -7.01 16.26 -45.23
N ASP A 726 -7.70 15.23 -45.69
CA ASP A 726 -8.74 14.55 -44.91
C ASP A 726 -8.14 13.70 -43.79
N THR A 727 -7.02 13.04 -44.07
CA THR A 727 -6.20 12.38 -43.04
C THR A 727 -5.77 13.37 -41.96
N ILE A 728 -5.28 14.57 -42.33
CA ILE A 728 -4.94 15.63 -41.36
C ILE A 728 -6.17 16.01 -40.53
N LYS A 729 -7.35 16.11 -41.15
CA LYS A 729 -8.59 16.49 -40.46
C LYS A 729 -9.04 15.44 -39.45
N SER A 730 -8.82 14.16 -39.75
CA SER A 730 -9.07 13.07 -38.81
C SER A 730 -8.19 13.15 -37.55
N LEU A 731 -6.96 13.68 -37.66
CA LEU A 731 -6.03 13.87 -36.53
C LEU A 731 -6.28 15.18 -35.78
N VAL A 732 -6.41 16.29 -36.51
CA VAL A 732 -6.60 17.64 -35.94
C VAL A 732 -7.75 18.34 -36.68
N VAL A 733 -8.98 18.08 -36.22
CA VAL A 733 -10.27 18.52 -36.80
C VAL A 733 -10.35 19.98 -37.28
N LYS A 734 -9.56 20.88 -36.70
CA LYS A 734 -9.50 22.30 -37.10
C LYS A 734 -8.90 22.51 -38.51
N TYR A 735 -7.98 21.65 -38.93
CA TYR A 735 -7.20 21.79 -40.16
C TYR A 735 -7.54 20.66 -41.13
N GLY A 736 -7.32 20.86 -42.43
CA GLY A 736 -7.65 19.87 -43.47
C GLY A 736 -9.04 20.03 -44.09
N PHE A 737 -9.40 19.11 -45.00
CA PHE A 737 -10.62 19.15 -45.83
C PHE A 737 -11.13 17.74 -46.11
N GLY A 738 -12.43 17.57 -46.40
CA GLY A 738 -13.08 16.28 -46.60
C GLY A 738 -14.44 16.28 -45.92
N HIS A 739 -14.51 15.79 -44.68
CA HIS A 739 -15.76 15.80 -43.90
C HIS A 739 -16.00 17.06 -43.07
N SER A 740 -17.25 17.25 -42.60
CA SER A 740 -17.61 18.38 -41.73
C SER A 740 -17.01 18.24 -40.32
N THR A 741 -16.77 19.36 -39.65
CA THR A 741 -16.32 19.36 -38.24
C THR A 741 -17.32 18.64 -37.32
N ALA A 742 -18.62 18.69 -37.64
CA ALA A 742 -19.67 17.99 -36.90
C ALA A 742 -19.56 16.47 -37.07
N TYR A 743 -19.24 15.98 -38.27
CA TYR A 743 -19.02 14.56 -38.53
C TYR A 743 -17.88 14.01 -37.67
N PHE A 744 -16.72 14.66 -37.69
CA PHE A 744 -15.58 14.24 -36.87
C PHE A 744 -15.82 14.35 -35.36
N ARG A 745 -16.80 15.13 -34.89
CA ARG A 745 -17.13 15.17 -33.45
C ARG A 745 -17.95 13.97 -32.97
N LYS A 746 -18.53 13.19 -33.88
CA LYS A 746 -19.21 11.94 -33.53
C LYS A 746 -18.18 10.93 -33.01
N ILE A 747 -18.63 10.06 -32.10
CA ILE A 747 -17.82 8.97 -31.57
C ILE A 747 -17.31 8.11 -32.74
N ARG A 748 -16.07 7.62 -32.64
CA ARG A 748 -15.40 6.72 -33.60
C ARG A 748 -15.01 7.33 -34.95
N MET A 749 -15.67 8.37 -35.43
CA MET A 749 -15.48 8.86 -36.80
C MET A 749 -14.05 9.34 -37.10
N LYS A 750 -13.33 9.93 -36.14
CA LYS A 750 -11.95 10.36 -36.37
C LYS A 750 -11.00 9.19 -36.53
N GLU A 751 -11.21 8.14 -35.73
CA GLU A 751 -10.40 6.93 -35.71
C GLU A 751 -10.62 6.13 -37.00
N THR A 752 -11.88 5.98 -37.40
CA THR A 752 -12.29 5.19 -38.56
C THR A 752 -11.86 5.86 -39.87
N GLU A 753 -12.05 7.17 -40.05
CA GLU A 753 -11.49 7.89 -41.21
C GLU A 753 -9.96 7.81 -41.29
N TYR A 754 -9.28 7.95 -40.15
CA TYR A 754 -7.83 7.82 -40.09
C TYR A 754 -7.37 6.42 -40.54
N LEU A 755 -8.07 5.37 -40.11
CA LEU A 755 -7.79 3.99 -40.49
C LEU A 755 -8.06 3.72 -41.97
N ALA A 756 -9.17 4.20 -42.52
CA ALA A 756 -9.49 4.03 -43.94
C ALA A 756 -8.40 4.66 -44.83
N HIS A 757 -7.97 5.88 -44.50
CA HIS A 757 -6.83 6.50 -45.16
C HIS A 757 -5.52 5.74 -44.91
N ALA A 758 -5.31 5.12 -43.75
CA ALA A 758 -4.14 4.26 -43.52
C ALA A 758 -4.13 3.03 -44.44
N PHE A 759 -5.27 2.39 -44.68
CA PHE A 759 -5.40 1.27 -45.62
C PHE A 759 -5.08 1.70 -47.05
N GLU A 760 -5.70 2.79 -47.53
CA GLU A 760 -5.41 3.40 -48.83
C GLU A 760 -3.90 3.62 -49.02
N ASN A 761 -3.26 4.23 -48.02
CA ASN A 761 -1.85 4.58 -48.07
C ASN A 761 -0.91 3.36 -47.97
N ALA A 762 -1.33 2.29 -47.31
CA ALA A 762 -0.55 1.07 -47.19
C ALA A 762 -0.50 0.28 -48.49
N PHE A 763 -1.60 0.23 -49.26
CA PHE A 763 -1.73 -0.64 -50.42
C PHE A 763 -1.64 0.06 -51.77
N LEU A 764 -1.98 1.35 -51.85
CA LEU A 764 -1.84 2.16 -53.06
C LEU A 764 -0.74 3.22 -52.93
N GLY A 765 -0.67 3.85 -51.75
CA GLY A 765 0.31 4.90 -51.43
C GLY A 765 -0.09 6.29 -51.94
N ASN A 766 0.49 7.31 -51.30
CA ASN A 766 0.23 8.72 -51.60
C ASN A 766 1.55 9.51 -51.51
N ARG A 767 2.03 9.99 -52.65
CA ARG A 767 3.33 10.69 -52.75
C ARG A 767 3.29 12.06 -52.07
N VAL A 768 2.12 12.70 -52.03
CA VAL A 768 1.95 13.99 -51.34
C VAL A 768 2.07 13.77 -49.84
N PHE A 769 1.40 12.75 -49.30
CA PHE A 769 1.48 12.44 -47.89
C PHE A 769 2.91 12.08 -47.46
N GLN A 770 3.58 11.19 -48.20
CA GLN A 770 4.99 10.85 -47.99
C GLN A 770 5.91 12.07 -47.96
N LYS A 771 5.68 13.04 -48.84
CA LYS A 771 6.52 14.25 -48.93
C LYS A 771 6.33 15.20 -47.75
N TYR A 772 5.09 15.43 -47.34
CA TYR A 772 4.77 16.47 -46.35
C TYR A 772 4.76 15.96 -44.91
N LEU A 773 4.47 14.68 -44.70
CA LEU A 773 4.39 14.04 -43.38
C LEU A 773 4.98 12.61 -43.43
N PRO A 774 6.26 12.44 -43.79
CA PRO A 774 6.89 11.13 -44.03
C PRO A 774 6.79 10.17 -42.84
N ASP A 775 7.04 10.68 -41.63
CA ASP A 775 7.05 9.84 -40.43
C ASP A 775 5.65 9.33 -40.09
N ILE A 776 4.63 10.21 -40.18
CA ILE A 776 3.23 9.84 -39.93
C ILE A 776 2.77 8.81 -40.96
N TYR A 777 3.11 9.03 -42.24
CA TYR A 777 2.84 8.09 -43.31
C TYR A 777 3.47 6.72 -43.04
N ALA A 778 4.76 6.68 -42.67
CA ALA A 778 5.47 5.42 -42.41
C ALA A 778 4.89 4.66 -41.22
N GLU A 779 4.53 5.37 -40.14
CA GLU A 779 3.88 4.78 -38.96
C GLU A 779 2.51 4.17 -39.31
N MET A 780 1.68 4.90 -40.08
CA MET A 780 0.38 4.41 -40.55
C MET A 780 0.51 3.14 -41.40
N VAL A 781 1.41 3.17 -42.38
CA VAL A 781 1.64 2.03 -43.27
C VAL A 781 2.18 0.83 -42.49
N ALA A 782 3.11 1.04 -41.57
CA ALA A 782 3.66 -0.03 -40.74
C ALA A 782 2.59 -0.70 -39.86
N TYR A 783 1.68 0.10 -39.29
CA TYR A 783 0.55 -0.43 -38.50
C TYR A 783 -0.34 -1.35 -39.35
N ILE A 784 -0.74 -0.91 -40.54
CA ILE A 784 -1.60 -1.70 -41.43
C ILE A 784 -0.89 -2.96 -41.94
N ARG A 785 0.38 -2.84 -42.35
CA ARG A 785 1.18 -3.99 -42.86
C ARG A 785 1.50 -5.02 -41.78
N ALA A 786 1.40 -4.67 -40.50
CA ALA A 786 1.54 -5.62 -39.40
C ALA A 786 0.28 -6.47 -39.15
N LEU A 787 -0.89 -6.09 -39.69
CA LEU A 787 -2.12 -6.84 -39.55
C LEU A 787 -1.99 -8.22 -40.22
N LYS A 788 -2.59 -9.23 -39.58
CA LYS A 788 -2.64 -10.60 -40.10
C LYS A 788 -4.06 -10.98 -40.52
N PRO A 789 -4.23 -11.87 -41.52
CA PRO A 789 -5.51 -12.48 -41.85
C PRO A 789 -6.16 -13.14 -40.64
N ILE A 790 -7.48 -13.13 -40.59
CA ILE A 790 -8.24 -13.90 -39.59
C ILE A 790 -8.15 -15.37 -40.00
N THR A 791 -7.36 -16.16 -39.27
CA THR A 791 -7.32 -17.61 -39.47
C THR A 791 -8.54 -18.23 -38.81
N ASN A 792 -9.37 -18.95 -39.56
CA ASN A 792 -10.43 -19.80 -39.00
C ASN A 792 -9.84 -20.64 -37.85
N LYS A 793 -10.40 -20.46 -36.65
CA LYS A 793 -10.09 -21.33 -35.50
C LYS A 793 -10.71 -22.69 -35.72
#